data_AF-A0A7V7XK07-F1
#
_entry.id   AF-A0A7V7XK07-F1
#
_cell.length_a   1.000
_cell.length_b   1.000
_cell.length_c   1.000
_cell.angle_alpha   90.00
_cell.angle_beta   90.00
_cell.angle_gamma   90.00
#
_symmetry.space_group_name_H-M   'P 1'
#
loop_
_entity.id
_entity.type
_entity.pdbx_description
1 polymer ?
#
loop_
_entity_poly.entity_id
_entity_poly.type
_entity_poly.pdbx_seq_one_letter_code
_entity_poly.pdbx_strand_id
1 'polypeptide(L)'
;MADLAQRLEELRYQIENLPASASTSDINRLETEVRELMAQSKNTEFEQEARDLFTLLARRSAPNTGNSEIRSLLRRARIRLEVAANDSDIDEAIDILAQALDLNPDSTETHQLLMQAAQRSSQHAMKVQGLLERYGIELEPPAEPEQLPEPPKAAPPKAASMPTSDDPMAEVAQAYYAGNYQRTVELANRILAQDPQNAQAIEYRQKSEDNLMRGIVPDHRIPFEARIAYNRANSLVRAGNYDEAQRLYQEARDLAARAGITSWNDLEQALLDIQDLALARELLNEGDRLLAADDWEAALRKYEGALRVVPNDPLAEDRIELLRRVKAQFDQATVQLNMMSGSLMERAETLMNLLQTLASIRQTLPGSERLQQMVQETRMRVEGIKAQILSQAGNILTRIETASSLEERARLSQDARALLTVAVGLDPTDPKASADLQRAEQVFGEVTEARQIMDRAQGLIAQKMDGELSQARTLLAGLRQHATDARYRGLVTDLLGAHIERIEAALDRGDTNDAERWLSLVREDPFRILGRRTEILRLMDDLRQLKRVRFFQRAAVGGAIIVILAGLVFFTRDTWEAEFFPTHTPTSTATTTATPTDTPTITLTPTFTLTPTLTPTATFTPSPTNTASPTVTASFTVTPSLTPTHTETPSLTPTPSITPTPSETPAVLCRIFANDNVFIRALPTTNSGSIYRAVRNTSMNVYEQRLGEDGRVWYRVRIEIEGGAVVEGWVRADFVVEISECPPL
;
A
#
# COMPACT_ATOMS: atom_id res chain seq x y z
N MET A 1 -6.64 -67.48 -7.25
CA MET A 1 -7.22 -68.41 -6.25
C MET A 1 -6.44 -68.29 -4.94
N ALA A 2 -5.37 -69.05 -4.69
CA ALA A 2 -4.65 -69.03 -3.39
C ALA A 2 -4.19 -67.64 -2.91
N ASP A 3 -3.58 -66.83 -3.79
CA ASP A 3 -3.14 -65.45 -3.49
C ASP A 3 -4.30 -64.51 -3.09
N LEU A 4 -5.50 -64.74 -3.61
CA LEU A 4 -6.67 -63.88 -3.34
C LEU A 4 -7.25 -64.16 -1.94
N ALA A 5 -7.37 -65.43 -1.57
CA ALA A 5 -7.77 -65.81 -0.21
C ALA A 5 -6.77 -65.32 0.85
N GLN A 6 -5.47 -65.41 0.58
CA GLN A 6 -4.43 -64.94 1.51
C GLN A 6 -4.49 -63.43 1.71
N ARG A 7 -4.73 -62.64 0.65
CA ARG A 7 -4.89 -61.19 0.73
C ARG A 7 -6.17 -60.77 1.45
N LEU A 8 -7.28 -61.51 1.28
CA LEU A 8 -8.51 -61.25 2.02
C LEU A 8 -8.30 -61.43 3.53
N GLU A 9 -7.66 -62.54 3.95
CA GLU A 9 -7.40 -62.78 5.38
C GLU A 9 -6.37 -61.77 5.96
N GLU A 10 -5.35 -61.38 5.20
CA GLU A 10 -4.41 -60.34 5.61
C GLU A 10 -5.08 -58.97 5.78
N LEU A 11 -5.93 -58.57 4.83
CA LEU A 11 -6.66 -57.31 4.91
C LEU A 11 -7.70 -57.33 6.04
N ARG A 12 -8.34 -58.48 6.26
CA ARG A 12 -9.25 -58.70 7.39
C ARG A 12 -8.54 -58.48 8.72
N TYR A 13 -7.36 -59.07 8.88
CA TYR A 13 -6.54 -58.89 10.08
C TYR A 13 -6.14 -57.42 10.28
N GLN A 14 -5.84 -56.67 9.20
CA GLN A 14 -5.56 -55.23 9.29
C GLN A 14 -6.78 -54.41 9.74
N ILE A 15 -7.99 -54.76 9.30
CA ILE A 15 -9.22 -54.04 9.66
C ILE A 15 -9.68 -54.40 11.08
N GLU A 16 -9.60 -55.67 11.48
CA GLU A 16 -9.95 -56.12 12.84
C GLU A 16 -9.00 -55.51 13.90
N ASN A 17 -7.71 -55.33 13.56
CA ASN A 17 -6.72 -54.67 14.43
C ASN A 17 -6.62 -53.15 14.25
N LEU A 18 -7.54 -52.52 13.49
CA LEU A 18 -7.49 -51.08 13.26
C LEU A 18 -7.78 -50.30 14.56
N PRO A 19 -6.87 -49.43 15.03
CA PRO A 19 -7.06 -48.69 16.28
C PRO A 19 -8.22 -47.69 16.16
N ALA A 20 -8.91 -47.44 17.27
CA ALA A 20 -10.03 -46.49 17.32
C ALA A 20 -9.63 -45.04 16.98
N SER A 21 -8.33 -44.72 17.01
CA SER A 21 -7.73 -43.44 16.66
C SER A 21 -7.14 -43.39 15.23
N ALA A 22 -7.47 -44.35 14.36
CA ALA A 22 -6.95 -44.39 12.99
C ALA A 22 -7.30 -43.10 12.20
N SER A 23 -6.36 -42.62 11.39
CA SER A 23 -6.58 -41.39 10.62
C SER A 23 -7.54 -41.63 9.46
N THR A 24 -8.21 -40.56 9.00
CA THR A 24 -9.06 -40.62 7.79
C THR A 24 -8.29 -41.11 6.57
N SER A 25 -6.98 -40.80 6.47
CA SER A 25 -6.08 -41.33 5.44
C SER A 25 -5.86 -42.85 5.53
N ASP A 26 -5.73 -43.42 6.73
CA ASP A 26 -5.54 -44.87 6.91
C ASP A 26 -6.81 -45.64 6.53
N ILE A 27 -7.97 -45.10 6.93
CA ILE A 27 -9.29 -45.65 6.59
C ILE A 27 -9.51 -45.60 5.06
N ASN A 28 -9.22 -44.46 4.42
CA ASN A 28 -9.34 -44.30 2.97
C ASN A 28 -8.38 -45.21 2.19
N ARG A 29 -7.16 -45.45 2.71
CA ARG A 29 -6.21 -46.40 2.11
C ARG A 29 -6.78 -47.82 2.11
N LEU A 30 -7.22 -48.30 3.28
CA LEU A 30 -7.84 -49.62 3.40
C LEU A 30 -9.11 -49.72 2.56
N GLU A 31 -9.96 -48.68 2.51
CA GLU A 31 -11.16 -48.71 1.67
C GLU A 31 -10.83 -48.85 0.17
N THR A 32 -9.74 -48.23 -0.28
CA THR A 32 -9.24 -48.37 -1.65
C THR A 32 -8.79 -49.81 -1.92
N GLU A 33 -8.00 -50.39 -1.00
CA GLU A 33 -7.51 -51.77 -1.09
C GLU A 33 -8.66 -52.80 -1.06
N VAL A 34 -9.69 -52.59 -0.23
CA VAL A 34 -10.89 -53.44 -0.21
C VAL A 34 -11.67 -53.34 -1.53
N ARG A 35 -11.88 -52.14 -2.08
CA ARG A 35 -12.58 -51.95 -3.35
C ARG A 35 -11.84 -52.61 -4.51
N GLU A 36 -10.50 -52.58 -4.51
CA GLU A 36 -9.69 -53.27 -5.51
C GLU A 36 -9.84 -54.79 -5.41
N LEU A 37 -9.74 -55.35 -4.20
CA LEU A 37 -9.96 -56.78 -3.95
C LEU A 37 -11.38 -57.22 -4.31
N MET A 38 -12.40 -56.41 -4.02
CA MET A 38 -13.80 -56.68 -4.41
C MET A 38 -13.99 -56.69 -5.94
N ALA A 39 -13.26 -55.84 -6.67
CA ALA A 39 -13.26 -55.87 -8.13
C ALA A 39 -12.56 -57.12 -8.68
N GLN A 40 -11.47 -57.57 -8.03
CA GLN A 40 -10.74 -58.79 -8.39
C GLN A 40 -11.48 -60.08 -8.01
N SER A 41 -12.27 -60.09 -6.94
CA SER A 41 -13.05 -61.25 -6.47
C SER A 41 -14.35 -61.48 -7.24
N LYS A 42 -14.72 -60.57 -8.16
CA LYS A 42 -16.01 -60.59 -8.84
C LYS A 42 -16.19 -61.81 -9.75
N ASN A 43 -17.32 -62.50 -9.62
CA ASN A 43 -17.62 -63.81 -10.22
C ASN A 43 -16.70 -64.95 -9.75
N THR A 44 -16.16 -64.87 -8.53
CA THR A 44 -15.38 -65.96 -7.90
C THR A 44 -16.04 -66.42 -6.59
N GLU A 45 -15.63 -67.58 -6.08
CA GLU A 45 -16.13 -68.11 -4.79
C GLU A 45 -15.86 -67.18 -3.59
N PHE A 46 -14.87 -66.29 -3.69
CA PHE A 46 -14.49 -65.31 -2.67
C PHE A 46 -15.28 -63.98 -2.75
N GLU A 47 -16.23 -63.83 -3.69
CA GLU A 47 -16.97 -62.57 -3.87
C GLU A 47 -17.79 -62.19 -2.63
N GLN A 48 -18.33 -63.18 -1.92
CA GLN A 48 -19.12 -62.94 -0.72
C GLN A 48 -18.24 -62.50 0.47
N GLU A 49 -17.08 -63.14 0.64
CA GLU A 49 -16.10 -62.80 1.67
C GLU A 49 -15.54 -61.39 1.49
N ALA A 50 -15.23 -60.97 0.25
CA ALA A 50 -14.81 -59.61 -0.06
C ALA A 50 -15.90 -58.55 0.23
N ARG A 51 -17.19 -58.89 0.06
CA ARG A 51 -18.32 -58.02 0.40
C ARG A 51 -18.55 -57.92 1.92
N ASP A 52 -18.39 -59.03 2.64
CA ASP A 52 -18.49 -59.04 4.10
C ASP A 52 -17.36 -58.24 4.73
N LEU A 53 -16.15 -58.30 4.16
CA LEU A 53 -14.98 -57.54 4.58
C LEU A 53 -15.13 -56.02 4.32
N PHE A 54 -15.74 -55.62 3.19
CA PHE A 54 -16.15 -54.23 2.96
C PHE A 54 -17.23 -53.77 3.96
N THR A 55 -18.18 -54.64 4.29
CA THR A 55 -19.21 -54.35 5.30
C THR A 55 -18.61 -54.20 6.70
N LEU A 56 -17.57 -54.98 7.02
CA LEU A 56 -16.83 -54.90 8.28
C LEU A 56 -16.04 -53.58 8.37
N LEU A 57 -15.34 -53.19 7.31
CA LEU A 57 -14.69 -51.87 7.25
C LEU A 57 -15.71 -50.72 7.34
N ALA A 58 -16.83 -50.79 6.62
CA ALA A 58 -17.89 -49.78 6.67
C ALA A 58 -18.50 -49.63 8.07
N ARG A 59 -18.66 -50.73 8.83
CA ARG A 59 -19.09 -50.68 10.24
C ARG A 59 -18.03 -50.09 11.17
N ARG A 60 -16.74 -50.21 10.83
CA ARG A 60 -15.62 -49.63 11.59
C ARG A 60 -15.38 -48.15 11.25
N SER A 61 -15.73 -47.72 10.04
CA SER A 61 -15.64 -46.33 9.58
C SER A 61 -16.93 -45.51 9.75
N ALA A 62 -18.06 -46.16 10.08
CA ALA A 62 -19.32 -45.49 10.35
C ALA A 62 -19.18 -44.44 11.47
N PRO A 63 -19.63 -43.19 11.25
CA PRO A 63 -19.56 -42.16 12.27
C PRO A 63 -20.61 -42.42 13.36
N ASN A 64 -20.20 -42.99 14.49
CA ASN A 64 -20.94 -42.77 15.74
C ASN A 64 -20.95 -41.26 16.00
N THR A 65 -22.11 -40.61 15.87
CA THR A 65 -22.25 -39.15 15.92
C THR A 65 -21.72 -38.55 17.23
N GLY A 66 -21.95 -39.22 18.36
CA GLY A 66 -21.35 -38.86 19.66
C GLY A 66 -19.82 -38.89 19.66
N ASN A 67 -19.18 -39.82 18.93
CA ASN A 67 -17.72 -39.85 18.81
C ASN A 67 -17.17 -38.75 17.88
N SER A 68 -17.93 -38.23 16.91
CA SER A 68 -17.56 -37.02 16.18
C SER A 68 -17.75 -35.75 17.02
N GLU A 69 -18.82 -35.68 17.81
CA GLU A 69 -19.10 -34.54 18.68
C GLU A 69 -18.03 -34.41 19.78
N ILE A 70 -17.72 -35.50 20.50
CA ILE A 70 -16.63 -35.56 21.50
C ILE A 70 -15.28 -35.16 20.85
N ARG A 71 -14.95 -35.69 19.67
CA ARG A 71 -13.71 -35.30 18.96
C ARG A 71 -13.69 -33.80 18.60
N SER A 72 -14.82 -33.20 18.21
CA SER A 72 -14.91 -31.77 17.95
C SER A 72 -14.72 -30.93 19.23
N LEU A 73 -15.29 -31.36 20.36
CA LEU A 73 -15.14 -30.69 21.65
C LEU A 73 -13.68 -30.74 22.12
N LEU A 74 -13.05 -31.92 22.07
CA LEU A 74 -11.65 -32.10 22.45
C LEU A 74 -10.70 -31.32 21.53
N ARG A 75 -10.96 -31.28 20.22
CA ARG A 75 -10.20 -30.43 19.27
C ARG A 75 -10.31 -28.95 19.64
N ARG A 76 -11.52 -28.44 19.87
CA ARG A 76 -11.75 -27.02 20.21
C ARG A 76 -11.15 -26.64 21.56
N ALA A 77 -11.32 -27.49 22.58
CA ALA A 77 -10.72 -27.30 23.91
C ALA A 77 -9.18 -27.26 23.83
N ARG A 78 -8.57 -28.20 23.08
CA ARG A 78 -7.11 -28.21 22.83
C ARG A 78 -6.63 -26.92 22.17
N ILE A 79 -7.29 -26.48 21.09
CA ILE A 79 -6.91 -25.24 20.39
C ILE A 79 -7.03 -24.03 21.32
N ARG A 80 -8.12 -23.91 22.10
CA ARG A 80 -8.25 -22.84 23.11
C ARG A 80 -7.15 -22.91 24.17
N LEU A 81 -6.82 -24.07 24.72
CA LEU A 81 -5.71 -24.24 25.69
C LEU A 81 -4.32 -23.93 25.11
N GLU A 82 -4.09 -24.15 23.81
CA GLU A 82 -2.84 -23.81 23.12
C GLU A 82 -2.72 -22.31 22.83
N VAL A 83 -3.85 -21.68 22.48
CA VAL A 83 -3.93 -20.29 22.01
C VAL A 83 -4.20 -19.30 23.16
N ALA A 84 -4.55 -19.81 24.34
CA ALA A 84 -4.86 -19.04 25.54
C ALA A 84 -3.83 -17.94 25.84
N ALA A 85 -4.31 -16.71 25.93
CA ALA A 85 -3.57 -15.51 26.31
C ALA A 85 -4.01 -14.97 27.69
N ASN A 86 -5.20 -15.36 28.17
CA ASN A 86 -5.75 -14.95 29.46
C ASN A 86 -6.43 -16.14 30.20
N ASP A 87 -6.89 -15.91 31.43
CA ASP A 87 -7.56 -16.95 32.23
C ASP A 87 -8.96 -17.33 31.70
N SER A 88 -9.66 -16.42 31.00
CA SER A 88 -10.97 -16.68 30.37
C SER A 88 -10.88 -17.76 29.29
N ASP A 89 -9.83 -17.71 28.47
CA ASP A 89 -9.55 -18.70 27.43
C ASP A 89 -9.46 -20.13 28.00
N ILE A 90 -8.90 -20.25 29.21
CA ILE A 90 -8.71 -21.51 29.93
C ILE A 90 -10.02 -21.93 30.60
N ASP A 91 -10.76 -20.99 31.19
CA ASP A 91 -12.08 -21.23 31.77
C ASP A 91 -13.06 -21.74 30.74
N GLU A 92 -13.11 -21.14 29.56
CA GLU A 92 -13.97 -21.54 28.43
C GLU A 92 -13.53 -22.90 27.85
N ALA A 93 -12.22 -23.21 27.85
CA ALA A 93 -11.75 -24.55 27.50
C ALA A 93 -12.16 -25.61 28.54
N ILE A 94 -12.14 -25.28 29.84
CA ILE A 94 -12.65 -26.17 30.91
C ILE A 94 -14.16 -26.40 30.72
N ASP A 95 -14.92 -25.37 30.33
CA ASP A 95 -16.37 -25.49 30.11
C ASP A 95 -16.71 -26.31 28.85
N ILE A 96 -15.84 -26.34 27.84
CA ILE A 96 -15.93 -27.27 26.70
C ILE A 96 -15.57 -28.71 27.12
N LEU A 97 -14.55 -28.88 27.98
CA LEU A 97 -14.17 -30.19 28.51
C LEU A 97 -15.24 -30.77 29.46
N ALA A 98 -15.99 -29.91 30.17
CA ALA A 98 -17.16 -30.31 30.93
C ALA A 98 -18.26 -30.91 30.04
N GLN A 99 -18.55 -30.27 28.90
CA GLN A 99 -19.49 -30.83 27.90
C GLN A 99 -18.99 -32.17 27.33
N ALA A 100 -17.68 -32.34 27.15
CA ALA A 100 -17.12 -33.62 26.74
C ALA A 100 -17.27 -34.72 27.81
N LEU A 101 -17.19 -34.37 29.11
CA LEU A 101 -17.47 -35.31 30.22
C LEU A 101 -18.95 -35.66 30.34
N ASP A 102 -19.87 -34.72 30.08
CA ASP A 102 -21.31 -35.02 30.03
C ASP A 102 -21.66 -36.06 28.94
N LEU A 103 -20.89 -36.12 27.85
CA LEU A 103 -21.05 -37.12 26.79
C LEU A 103 -20.28 -38.42 27.06
N ASN A 104 -19.09 -38.35 27.68
CA ASN A 104 -18.29 -39.52 28.05
C ASN A 104 -17.40 -39.24 29.28
N PRO A 105 -17.85 -39.63 30.50
CA PRO A 105 -17.09 -39.44 31.73
C PRO A 105 -15.74 -40.17 31.77
N ASP A 106 -15.59 -41.32 31.10
CA ASP A 106 -14.40 -42.18 31.19
C ASP A 106 -13.27 -41.78 30.21
N SER A 107 -13.40 -40.63 29.54
CA SER A 107 -12.49 -40.22 28.48
C SER A 107 -11.12 -39.76 29.00
N THR A 108 -10.12 -40.64 28.91
CA THR A 108 -8.71 -40.36 29.28
C THR A 108 -8.14 -39.10 28.61
N GLU A 109 -8.52 -38.80 27.36
CA GLU A 109 -8.06 -37.60 26.66
C GLU A 109 -8.67 -36.32 27.28
N THR A 110 -9.94 -36.38 27.71
CA THR A 110 -10.59 -35.27 28.43
C THR A 110 -9.91 -35.02 29.77
N HIS A 111 -9.58 -36.08 30.52
CA HIS A 111 -8.83 -36.00 31.77
C HIS A 111 -7.44 -35.39 31.60
N GLN A 112 -6.71 -35.77 30.56
CA GLN A 112 -5.39 -35.19 30.26
C GLN A 112 -5.47 -33.69 29.95
N LEU A 113 -6.45 -33.26 29.15
CA LEU A 113 -6.65 -31.84 28.83
C LEU A 113 -7.12 -31.04 30.07
N LEU A 114 -7.95 -31.62 30.94
CA LEU A 114 -8.33 -31.02 32.22
C LEU A 114 -7.13 -30.87 33.16
N MET A 115 -6.27 -31.88 33.28
CA MET A 115 -5.02 -31.76 34.03
C MET A 115 -4.06 -30.71 33.43
N GLN A 116 -4.01 -30.58 32.11
CA GLN A 116 -3.24 -29.53 31.44
C GLN A 116 -3.79 -28.13 31.75
N ALA A 117 -5.12 -27.96 31.81
CA ALA A 117 -5.76 -26.72 32.23
C ALA A 117 -5.47 -26.41 33.72
N ALA A 118 -5.58 -27.40 34.59
CA ALA A 118 -5.27 -27.29 36.03
C ALA A 118 -3.82 -26.84 36.31
N GLN A 119 -2.87 -27.19 35.44
CA GLN A 119 -1.47 -26.76 35.56
C GLN A 119 -1.23 -25.28 35.24
N ARG A 120 -2.20 -24.58 34.62
CA ARG A 120 -2.05 -23.16 34.24
C ARG A 120 -2.14 -22.20 35.44
N SER A 121 -3.08 -22.43 36.37
CA SER A 121 -3.20 -21.65 37.60
C SER A 121 -3.80 -22.48 38.75
N SER A 122 -3.56 -22.04 39.99
CA SER A 122 -4.16 -22.66 41.17
C SER A 122 -5.68 -22.49 41.25
N GLN A 123 -6.25 -21.48 40.58
CA GLN A 123 -7.71 -21.30 40.49
C GLN A 123 -8.33 -22.30 39.50
N HIS A 124 -7.69 -22.48 38.33
CA HIS A 124 -8.09 -23.52 37.37
C HIS A 124 -7.95 -24.92 37.98
N ALA A 125 -6.91 -25.17 38.79
CA ALA A 125 -6.78 -26.42 39.53
C ALA A 125 -7.98 -26.70 40.46
N MET A 126 -8.46 -25.69 41.20
CA MET A 126 -9.67 -25.84 42.05
C MET A 126 -10.94 -26.06 41.22
N LYS A 127 -11.10 -25.34 40.09
CA LYS A 127 -12.25 -25.51 39.18
C LYS A 127 -12.27 -26.93 38.58
N VAL A 128 -11.13 -27.41 38.10
CA VAL A 128 -10.97 -28.77 37.56
C VAL A 128 -11.17 -29.83 38.65
N GLN A 129 -10.64 -29.63 39.86
CA GLN A 129 -10.84 -30.56 40.97
C GLN A 129 -12.33 -30.69 41.33
N GLY A 130 -13.03 -29.57 41.55
CA GLY A 130 -14.46 -29.59 41.86
C GLY A 130 -15.32 -30.16 40.71
N LEU A 131 -14.83 -30.05 39.46
CA LEU A 131 -15.45 -30.69 38.30
C LEU A 131 -15.27 -32.21 38.33
N LEU A 132 -14.06 -32.72 38.56
CA LEU A 132 -13.78 -34.16 38.66
C LEU A 132 -14.48 -34.82 39.86
N GLU A 133 -14.54 -34.13 41.01
CA GLU A 133 -15.31 -34.55 42.19
C GLU A 133 -16.81 -34.71 41.85
N ARG A 134 -17.38 -33.84 41.00
CA ARG A 134 -18.79 -33.91 40.57
C ARG A 134 -19.12 -35.16 39.73
N TYR A 135 -18.16 -35.69 38.96
CA TYR A 135 -18.33 -36.93 38.19
C TYR A 135 -17.84 -38.18 38.94
N GLY A 136 -17.35 -38.05 40.18
CA GLY A 136 -16.91 -39.17 41.00
C GLY A 136 -15.57 -39.80 40.58
N ILE A 137 -14.71 -39.03 39.90
CA ILE A 137 -13.49 -39.54 39.25
C ILE A 137 -12.28 -39.40 40.18
N GLU A 138 -12.09 -40.38 41.06
CA GLU A 138 -10.84 -40.58 41.81
C GLU A 138 -9.88 -41.51 41.04
N LEU A 139 -8.58 -41.16 41.00
CA LEU A 139 -7.58 -41.94 40.26
C LEU A 139 -7.17 -43.23 41.00
N GLU A 140 -7.83 -44.38 40.76
CA GLU A 140 -7.20 -45.71 40.55
C GLU A 140 -8.21 -46.83 40.14
N PRO A 141 -7.79 -47.94 39.49
CA PRO A 141 -8.68 -48.91 38.82
C PRO A 141 -8.73 -50.31 39.49
N PRO A 142 -9.47 -51.32 38.94
CA PRO A 142 -10.89 -51.33 38.54
C PRO A 142 -11.66 -52.58 39.08
N ALA A 143 -13.00 -52.54 39.17
CA ALA A 143 -13.81 -53.78 39.32
C ALA A 143 -15.28 -53.66 38.86
N GLU A 144 -15.58 -54.36 37.75
CA GLU A 144 -16.81 -55.12 37.42
C GLU A 144 -18.21 -54.42 37.31
N PRO A 145 -19.06 -54.73 36.29
CA PRO A 145 -20.28 -53.98 35.99
C PRO A 145 -21.58 -54.59 36.55
N GLU A 146 -22.53 -53.74 36.98
CA GLU A 146 -23.93 -54.12 37.21
C GLU A 146 -24.86 -53.72 36.05
N GLN A 147 -25.96 -54.47 35.88
CA GLN A 147 -26.89 -54.38 34.74
C GLN A 147 -28.29 -53.87 35.13
N LEU A 148 -29.09 -53.55 34.10
CA LEU A 148 -30.57 -53.44 34.03
C LEU A 148 -31.21 -52.10 34.49
N PRO A 149 -32.44 -51.75 34.03
CA PRO A 149 -33.22 -52.26 32.86
C PRO A 149 -33.75 -51.15 31.91
N GLU A 150 -34.38 -51.56 30.79
CA GLU A 150 -35.06 -50.67 29.82
C GLU A 150 -36.32 -49.95 30.38
N PRO A 151 -36.65 -48.74 29.87
CA PRO A 151 -37.99 -48.16 29.93
C PRO A 151 -38.84 -48.47 28.66
N PRO A 152 -40.18 -48.45 28.74
CA PRO A 152 -41.05 -49.06 27.72
C PRO A 152 -41.33 -48.18 26.49
N LYS A 153 -41.50 -48.82 25.33
CA LYS A 153 -41.97 -48.17 24.09
C LYS A 153 -43.44 -47.78 24.18
N ALA A 154 -43.74 -46.51 23.91
CA ALA A 154 -45.10 -46.03 23.62
C ALA A 154 -45.51 -46.41 22.19
N ALA A 155 -46.80 -46.72 21.98
CA ALA A 155 -47.34 -47.08 20.67
C ALA A 155 -47.81 -45.83 19.86
N PRO A 156 -47.49 -45.72 18.56
CA PRO A 156 -48.07 -44.71 17.68
C PRO A 156 -49.46 -45.12 17.13
N PRO A 157 -50.32 -44.17 16.72
CA PRO A 157 -51.66 -44.45 16.22
C PRO A 157 -51.67 -44.95 14.75
N LYS A 158 -52.78 -45.59 14.36
CA LYS A 158 -53.00 -46.17 13.02
C LYS A 158 -52.87 -45.14 11.88
N ALA A 159 -52.03 -45.47 10.89
CA ALA A 159 -52.06 -44.84 9.56
C ALA A 159 -53.01 -45.60 8.61
N ALA A 160 -53.58 -44.89 7.63
CA ALA A 160 -54.58 -45.41 6.71
C ALA A 160 -54.00 -46.35 5.63
N SER A 161 -54.84 -47.26 5.14
CA SER A 161 -54.52 -48.23 4.09
C SER A 161 -54.51 -47.62 2.68
N MET A 162 -53.45 -47.87 1.94
CA MET A 162 -53.33 -47.70 0.48
C MET A 162 -53.10 -49.10 -0.15
N PRO A 163 -53.42 -49.32 -1.44
CA PRO A 163 -53.69 -50.66 -1.96
C PRO A 163 -52.43 -51.55 -2.02
N THR A 164 -52.61 -52.81 -1.64
CA THR A 164 -51.59 -53.85 -1.66
C THR A 164 -51.30 -54.32 -3.08
N SER A 165 -50.04 -54.25 -3.50
CA SER A 165 -49.49 -55.19 -4.47
C SER A 165 -49.21 -56.51 -3.76
N ASP A 166 -49.66 -57.64 -4.30
CA ASP A 166 -49.51 -58.97 -3.67
C ASP A 166 -48.05 -59.52 -3.65
N ASP A 167 -47.06 -58.70 -4.04
CA ASP A 167 -45.64 -59.00 -3.98
C ASP A 167 -45.00 -58.34 -2.73
N PRO A 168 -44.56 -59.12 -1.72
CA PRO A 168 -43.91 -58.57 -0.52
C PRO A 168 -42.57 -57.89 -0.83
N MET A 169 -41.90 -58.24 -1.94
CA MET A 169 -40.63 -57.63 -2.34
C MET A 169 -40.84 -56.22 -2.93
N ALA A 170 -41.99 -55.98 -3.56
CA ALA A 170 -42.38 -54.64 -3.99
C ALA A 170 -42.58 -53.69 -2.80
N GLU A 171 -43.13 -54.15 -1.67
CA GLU A 171 -43.27 -53.35 -0.45
C GLU A 171 -41.90 -52.97 0.15
N VAL A 172 -40.93 -53.91 0.16
CA VAL A 172 -39.54 -53.64 0.60
C VAL A 172 -38.89 -52.58 -0.28
N ALA A 173 -38.96 -52.73 -1.61
CA ALA A 173 -38.40 -51.74 -2.53
C ALA A 173 -39.07 -50.37 -2.39
N GLN A 174 -40.41 -50.32 -2.24
CA GLN A 174 -41.13 -49.08 -2.00
C GLN A 174 -40.72 -48.41 -0.69
N ALA A 175 -40.55 -49.16 0.40
CA ALA A 175 -40.06 -48.63 1.68
C ALA A 175 -38.63 -48.08 1.56
N TYR A 176 -37.75 -48.75 0.80
CA TYR A 176 -36.38 -48.31 0.55
C TYR A 176 -36.34 -46.97 -0.21
N TYR A 177 -37.04 -46.88 -1.34
CA TYR A 177 -37.10 -45.64 -2.13
C TYR A 177 -37.89 -44.53 -1.45
N ALA A 178 -38.78 -44.84 -0.51
CA ALA A 178 -39.39 -43.85 0.39
C ALA A 178 -38.44 -43.37 1.51
N GLY A 179 -37.18 -43.83 1.55
CA GLY A 179 -36.22 -43.50 2.62
C GLY A 179 -36.59 -44.08 3.99
N ASN A 180 -37.50 -45.05 4.05
CA ASN A 180 -37.97 -45.68 5.29
C ASN A 180 -37.12 -46.91 5.64
N TYR A 181 -35.82 -46.69 5.83
CA TYR A 181 -34.84 -47.76 6.04
C TYR A 181 -35.17 -48.67 7.24
N GLN A 182 -35.68 -48.14 8.35
CA GLN A 182 -36.14 -48.96 9.49
C GLN A 182 -37.24 -49.95 9.06
N ARG A 183 -38.29 -49.46 8.39
CA ARG A 183 -39.37 -50.30 7.84
C ARG A 183 -38.86 -51.25 6.76
N THR A 184 -37.85 -50.85 5.98
CA THR A 184 -37.24 -51.70 4.96
C THR A 184 -36.52 -52.88 5.60
N VAL A 185 -35.77 -52.67 6.69
CA VAL A 185 -35.13 -53.74 7.47
C VAL A 185 -36.18 -54.66 8.11
N GLU A 186 -37.26 -54.12 8.67
CA GLU A 186 -38.36 -54.91 9.25
C GLU A 186 -39.07 -55.80 8.20
N LEU A 187 -39.39 -55.23 7.03
CA LEU A 187 -40.03 -55.97 5.93
C LEU A 187 -39.08 -57.01 5.32
N ALA A 188 -37.81 -56.67 5.10
CA ALA A 188 -36.81 -57.60 4.58
C ALA A 188 -36.57 -58.76 5.55
N ASN A 189 -36.45 -58.51 6.86
CA ASN A 189 -36.33 -59.57 7.87
C ASN A 189 -37.56 -60.49 7.91
N ARG A 190 -38.77 -59.97 7.63
CA ARG A 190 -39.98 -60.81 7.51
C ARG A 190 -39.91 -61.77 6.32
N ILE A 191 -39.36 -61.33 5.19
CA ILE A 191 -39.13 -62.19 4.02
C ILE A 191 -38.04 -63.23 4.35
N LEU A 192 -36.93 -62.81 4.95
CA LEU A 192 -35.80 -63.70 5.30
C LEU A 192 -36.16 -64.75 6.35
N ALA A 193 -37.18 -64.50 7.18
CA ALA A 193 -37.73 -65.49 8.10
C ALA A 193 -38.53 -66.62 7.39
N GLN A 194 -38.97 -66.40 6.15
CA GLN A 194 -39.69 -67.38 5.33
C GLN A 194 -38.78 -68.01 4.25
N ASP A 195 -37.92 -67.20 3.64
CA ASP A 195 -36.89 -67.62 2.67
C ASP A 195 -35.53 -67.01 3.05
N PRO A 196 -34.70 -67.75 3.81
CA PRO A 196 -33.37 -67.29 4.23
C PRO A 196 -32.37 -67.06 3.09
N GLN A 197 -32.64 -67.53 1.86
CA GLN A 197 -31.73 -67.41 0.71
C GLN A 197 -32.15 -66.30 -0.27
N ASN A 198 -33.16 -65.50 0.06
CA ASN A 198 -33.63 -64.41 -0.81
C ASN A 198 -32.57 -63.28 -0.95
N ALA A 199 -31.77 -63.35 -2.01
CA ALA A 199 -30.67 -62.43 -2.26
C ALA A 199 -31.10 -60.95 -2.32
N GLN A 200 -32.31 -60.65 -2.81
CA GLN A 200 -32.82 -59.28 -2.87
C GLN A 200 -33.21 -58.75 -1.49
N ALA A 201 -33.87 -59.56 -0.65
CA ALA A 201 -34.18 -59.16 0.72
C ALA A 201 -32.90 -58.94 1.56
N ILE A 202 -31.86 -59.75 1.37
CA ILE A 202 -30.53 -59.52 1.98
C ILE A 202 -29.95 -58.18 1.52
N GLU A 203 -29.94 -57.90 0.21
CA GLU A 203 -29.36 -56.69 -0.37
C GLU A 203 -30.07 -55.41 0.12
N TYR A 204 -31.41 -55.38 0.11
CA TYR A 204 -32.17 -54.23 0.61
C TYR A 204 -32.04 -54.05 2.13
N ARG A 205 -31.92 -55.15 2.89
CA ARG A 205 -31.62 -55.05 4.33
C ARG A 205 -30.25 -54.44 4.57
N GLN A 206 -29.21 -54.97 3.95
CA GLN A 206 -27.83 -54.48 4.10
C GLN A 206 -27.70 -53.00 3.70
N LYS A 207 -28.26 -52.59 2.56
CA LYS A 207 -28.26 -51.18 2.13
C LYS A 207 -29.04 -50.27 3.09
N SER A 208 -30.10 -50.77 3.71
CA SER A 208 -30.90 -50.00 4.68
C SER A 208 -30.17 -49.87 6.02
N GLU A 209 -29.53 -50.94 6.50
CA GLU A 209 -28.65 -50.91 7.66
C GLU A 209 -27.49 -49.93 7.44
N ASP A 210 -26.83 -49.95 6.28
CA ASP A 210 -25.75 -49.03 5.92
C ASP A 210 -26.22 -47.57 5.87
N ASN A 211 -27.35 -47.26 5.22
CA ASN A 211 -27.91 -45.89 5.21
C ASN A 211 -28.32 -45.40 6.61
N LEU A 212 -28.83 -46.28 7.48
CA LEU A 212 -29.15 -45.95 8.87
C LEU A 212 -27.89 -45.64 9.69
N MET A 213 -26.85 -46.48 9.56
CA MET A 213 -25.55 -46.27 10.21
C MET A 213 -24.86 -44.99 9.74
N ARG A 214 -25.03 -44.62 8.47
CA ARG A 214 -24.51 -43.37 7.90
C ARG A 214 -25.40 -42.15 8.12
N GLY A 215 -26.60 -42.30 8.71
CA GLY A 215 -27.55 -41.20 8.90
C GLY A 215 -28.02 -40.51 7.61
N ILE A 216 -28.00 -41.21 6.48
CA ILE A 216 -28.38 -40.65 5.17
C ILE A 216 -29.91 -40.53 5.12
N VAL A 217 -30.40 -39.35 4.76
CA VAL A 217 -31.84 -39.04 4.69
C VAL A 217 -32.17 -38.48 3.30
N PRO A 218 -32.97 -39.18 2.48
CA PRO A 218 -33.36 -38.66 1.17
C PRO A 218 -34.19 -37.36 1.25
N ASP A 219 -33.94 -36.41 0.35
CA ASP A 219 -34.58 -35.09 0.28
C ASP A 219 -36.11 -35.09 0.44
N HIS A 220 -36.80 -36.09 -0.14
CA HIS A 220 -38.26 -36.20 -0.10
C HIS A 220 -38.81 -36.71 1.25
N ARG A 221 -37.96 -37.33 2.09
CA ARG A 221 -38.29 -37.66 3.48
C ARG A 221 -38.20 -36.44 4.38
N ILE A 222 -37.35 -35.46 4.05
CA ILE A 222 -37.13 -34.25 4.86
C ILE A 222 -38.37 -33.33 4.78
N PRO A 223 -38.96 -32.92 5.92
CA PRO A 223 -40.07 -31.97 5.95
C PRO A 223 -39.74 -30.68 5.21
N PHE A 224 -40.75 -30.11 4.54
CA PHE A 224 -40.59 -28.86 3.78
C PHE A 224 -40.04 -27.71 4.64
N GLU A 225 -40.55 -27.57 5.86
CA GLU A 225 -40.12 -26.55 6.83
C GLU A 225 -38.65 -26.77 7.26
N ALA A 226 -38.27 -28.02 7.59
CA ALA A 226 -36.89 -28.37 7.95
C ALA A 226 -35.90 -28.07 6.81
N ARG A 227 -36.29 -28.37 5.56
CA ARG A 227 -35.48 -28.06 4.37
C ARG A 227 -35.37 -26.55 4.12
N ILE A 228 -36.41 -25.76 4.41
CA ILE A 228 -36.32 -24.28 4.36
C ILE A 228 -35.36 -23.76 5.43
N ALA A 229 -35.50 -24.21 6.69
CA ALA A 229 -34.64 -23.80 7.79
C ALA A 229 -33.16 -24.10 7.48
N TYR A 230 -32.85 -25.32 7.02
CA TYR A 230 -31.51 -25.72 6.56
C TYR A 230 -30.97 -24.86 5.41
N ASN A 231 -31.78 -24.61 4.37
CA ASN A 231 -31.35 -23.78 3.24
C ASN A 231 -31.17 -22.29 3.59
N ARG A 232 -31.95 -21.77 4.55
CA ARG A 232 -31.77 -20.43 5.11
C ARG A 232 -30.51 -20.38 5.98
N ALA A 233 -30.26 -21.39 6.81
CA ALA A 233 -29.01 -21.53 7.58
C ALA A 233 -27.79 -21.51 6.66
N ASN A 234 -27.76 -22.36 5.61
CA ASN A 234 -26.71 -22.38 4.58
C ASN A 234 -26.50 -21.01 3.90
N SER A 235 -27.56 -20.20 3.79
CA SER A 235 -27.47 -18.84 3.23
C SER A 235 -26.88 -17.84 4.21
N LEU A 236 -27.12 -18.00 5.52
CA LEU A 236 -26.50 -17.21 6.59
C LEU A 236 -25.03 -17.59 6.82
N VAL A 237 -24.66 -18.86 6.67
CA VAL A 237 -23.24 -19.31 6.67
C VAL A 237 -22.46 -18.59 5.57
N ARG A 238 -23.00 -18.53 4.35
CA ARG A 238 -22.41 -17.76 3.23
C ARG A 238 -22.37 -16.25 3.48
N ALA A 239 -23.20 -15.73 4.38
CA ALA A 239 -23.19 -14.33 4.80
C ALA A 239 -22.33 -14.07 6.06
N GLY A 240 -21.67 -15.08 6.62
CA GLY A 240 -20.85 -14.97 7.84
C GLY A 240 -21.64 -14.80 9.15
N ASN A 241 -22.97 -14.97 9.14
CA ASN A 241 -23.82 -14.86 10.32
C ASN A 241 -24.03 -16.24 10.96
N TYR A 242 -23.02 -16.69 11.70
CA TYR A 242 -22.97 -18.05 12.23
C TYR A 242 -23.95 -18.30 13.38
N ASP A 243 -24.22 -17.29 14.23
CA ASP A 243 -25.14 -17.40 15.38
C ASP A 243 -26.61 -17.60 14.97
N GLU A 244 -27.06 -16.95 13.89
CA GLU A 244 -28.39 -17.18 13.32
C GLU A 244 -28.43 -18.47 12.49
N ALA A 245 -27.36 -18.82 11.78
CA ALA A 245 -27.26 -20.10 11.06
C ALA A 245 -27.36 -21.30 12.02
N GLN A 246 -26.63 -21.29 13.14
CA GLN A 246 -26.67 -22.35 14.16
C GLN A 246 -28.09 -22.54 14.73
N ARG A 247 -28.80 -21.46 15.03
CA ARG A 247 -30.21 -21.52 15.50
C ARG A 247 -31.14 -22.13 14.47
N LEU A 248 -30.98 -21.80 13.18
CA LEU A 248 -31.79 -22.39 12.10
C LEU A 248 -31.44 -23.86 11.81
N TYR A 249 -30.17 -24.27 12.01
CA TYR A 249 -29.82 -25.69 11.96
C TYR A 249 -30.44 -26.47 13.13
N GLN A 250 -30.46 -25.90 14.34
CA GLN A 250 -31.17 -26.49 15.49
C GLN A 250 -32.69 -26.58 15.22
N GLU A 251 -33.30 -25.55 14.66
CA GLU A 251 -34.72 -25.58 14.23
C GLU A 251 -34.97 -26.67 13.17
N ALA A 252 -34.09 -26.80 12.17
CA ALA A 252 -34.17 -27.87 11.17
C ALA A 252 -34.09 -29.27 11.80
N ARG A 253 -33.26 -29.44 12.84
CA ARG A 253 -33.11 -30.70 13.58
C ARG A 253 -34.38 -31.04 14.35
N ASP A 254 -34.94 -30.08 15.06
CA ASP A 254 -36.18 -30.26 15.83
C ASP A 254 -37.37 -30.60 14.92
N LEU A 255 -37.46 -29.95 13.75
CA LEU A 255 -38.49 -30.23 12.75
C LEU A 255 -38.32 -31.62 12.12
N ALA A 256 -37.09 -32.05 11.85
CA ALA A 256 -36.79 -33.40 11.38
C ALA A 256 -37.12 -34.47 12.44
N ALA A 257 -36.73 -34.25 13.70
CA ALA A 257 -37.01 -35.14 14.82
C ALA A 257 -38.52 -35.33 15.04
N ARG A 258 -39.31 -34.24 14.98
CA ARG A 258 -40.79 -34.30 15.05
C ARG A 258 -41.42 -35.14 13.93
N ALA A 259 -40.76 -35.24 12.77
CA ALA A 259 -41.19 -36.08 11.65
C ALA A 259 -40.68 -37.55 11.73
N GLY A 260 -40.03 -37.95 12.84
CA GLY A 260 -39.47 -39.29 12.99
C GLY A 260 -38.17 -39.50 12.20
N ILE A 261 -37.39 -38.44 11.98
CA ILE A 261 -36.03 -38.52 11.45
C ILE A 261 -35.08 -38.40 12.66
N THR A 262 -34.52 -39.53 13.10
CA THR A 262 -33.66 -39.61 14.29
C THR A 262 -32.20 -39.26 14.03
N SER A 263 -31.75 -39.32 12.77
CA SER A 263 -30.41 -38.94 12.34
C SER A 263 -30.51 -38.30 10.95
N TRP A 264 -29.82 -37.17 10.75
CA TRP A 264 -29.67 -36.50 9.46
C TRP A 264 -28.22 -36.02 9.35
N ASN A 265 -27.38 -36.85 8.72
CA ASN A 265 -25.92 -36.68 8.73
C ASN A 265 -25.46 -35.29 8.27
N ASP A 266 -25.99 -34.80 7.15
CA ASP A 266 -25.57 -33.52 6.58
C ASP A 266 -25.88 -32.34 7.51
N LEU A 267 -26.98 -32.43 8.28
CA LEU A 267 -27.34 -31.44 9.28
C LEU A 267 -26.46 -31.54 10.53
N GLU A 268 -26.21 -32.74 11.05
CA GLU A 268 -25.33 -32.91 12.21
C GLU A 268 -23.89 -32.49 11.87
N GLN A 269 -23.42 -32.77 10.65
CA GLN A 269 -22.13 -32.26 10.16
C GLN A 269 -22.16 -30.73 10.06
N ALA A 270 -23.18 -30.12 9.45
CA ALA A 270 -23.31 -28.66 9.39
C ALA A 270 -23.39 -28.01 10.78
N LEU A 271 -23.97 -28.70 11.78
CA LEU A 271 -23.98 -28.28 13.18
C LEU A 271 -22.60 -28.36 13.86
N LEU A 272 -21.70 -29.24 13.41
CA LEU A 272 -20.31 -29.26 13.87
C LEU A 272 -19.48 -28.19 13.15
N ASP A 273 -19.60 -28.11 11.82
CA ASP A 273 -18.88 -27.15 10.98
C ASP A 273 -19.21 -25.69 11.37
N ILE A 274 -20.48 -25.39 11.72
CA ILE A 274 -20.87 -24.04 12.15
C ILE A 274 -20.26 -23.62 13.50
N GLN A 275 -20.02 -24.57 14.40
CA GLN A 275 -19.37 -24.31 15.68
C GLN A 275 -17.88 -24.00 15.51
N ASP A 276 -17.21 -24.70 14.59
CA ASP A 276 -15.81 -24.44 14.22
C ASP A 276 -15.68 -23.08 13.49
N LEU A 277 -16.61 -22.73 12.60
CA LEU A 277 -16.67 -21.41 11.96
C LEU A 277 -16.92 -20.27 12.96
N ALA A 278 -17.84 -20.46 13.91
CA ALA A 278 -18.10 -19.50 14.98
C ALA A 278 -16.85 -19.28 15.86
N LEU A 279 -16.18 -20.35 16.28
CA LEU A 279 -14.94 -20.28 17.07
C LEU A 279 -13.80 -19.61 16.30
N ALA A 280 -13.62 -19.91 15.02
CA ALA A 280 -12.61 -19.23 14.20
C ALA A 280 -12.90 -17.72 14.12
N ARG A 281 -14.17 -17.32 13.94
CA ARG A 281 -14.56 -15.90 13.92
C ARG A 281 -14.35 -15.20 15.26
N GLU A 282 -14.62 -15.88 16.36
CA GLU A 282 -14.37 -15.43 17.72
C GLU A 282 -12.88 -15.15 17.94
N LEU A 283 -12.01 -16.12 17.65
CA LEU A 283 -10.55 -15.99 17.74
C LEU A 283 -10.01 -14.85 16.85
N LEU A 284 -10.58 -14.64 15.65
CA LEU A 284 -10.24 -13.51 14.79
C LEU A 284 -10.64 -12.17 15.43
N ASN A 285 -11.84 -12.06 16.00
CA ASN A 285 -12.29 -10.84 16.69
C ASN A 285 -11.45 -10.54 17.95
N GLU A 286 -11.01 -11.56 18.67
CA GLU A 286 -10.10 -11.43 19.82
C GLU A 286 -8.70 -10.99 19.39
N GLY A 287 -8.16 -11.57 18.32
CA GLY A 287 -6.91 -11.13 17.72
C GLY A 287 -6.97 -9.66 17.30
N ASP A 288 -8.09 -9.21 16.70
CA ASP A 288 -8.31 -7.81 16.34
C ASP A 288 -8.36 -6.88 17.58
N ARG A 289 -8.95 -7.34 18.70
CA ARG A 289 -8.92 -6.61 19.99
C ARG A 289 -7.51 -6.51 20.58
N LEU A 290 -6.74 -7.59 20.54
CA LEU A 290 -5.36 -7.63 21.03
C LEU A 290 -4.44 -6.76 20.16
N LEU A 291 -4.65 -6.77 18.85
CA LEU A 291 -3.97 -5.87 17.90
C LEU A 291 -4.28 -4.40 18.18
N ALA A 292 -5.54 -4.07 18.51
CA ALA A 292 -5.94 -2.73 18.94
C ALA A 292 -5.37 -2.34 20.32
N ALA A 293 -5.12 -3.30 21.20
CA ALA A 293 -4.40 -3.14 22.46
C ALA A 293 -2.86 -3.19 22.29
N ASP A 294 -2.37 -3.17 21.04
CA ASP A 294 -0.95 -3.23 20.66
C ASP A 294 -0.21 -4.53 21.06
N ASP A 295 -0.90 -5.62 21.44
CA ASP A 295 -0.29 -6.94 21.68
C ASP A 295 -0.29 -7.81 20.41
N TRP A 296 0.72 -7.59 19.59
CA TRP A 296 0.89 -8.26 18.30
C TRP A 296 1.21 -9.76 18.42
N GLU A 297 1.84 -10.19 19.51
CA GLU A 297 2.21 -11.61 19.71
C GLU A 297 0.98 -12.43 20.13
N ALA A 298 0.16 -11.90 21.04
CA ALA A 298 -1.10 -12.54 21.38
C ALA A 298 -2.10 -12.52 20.21
N ALA A 299 -2.19 -11.41 19.46
CA ALA A 299 -3.00 -11.33 18.25
C ALA A 299 -2.60 -12.37 17.19
N LEU A 300 -1.30 -12.53 16.93
CA LEU A 300 -0.81 -13.51 15.97
C LEU A 300 -1.14 -14.94 16.40
N ARG A 301 -0.97 -15.30 17.69
CA ARG A 301 -1.38 -16.61 18.22
C ARG A 301 -2.88 -16.88 18.03
N LYS A 302 -3.73 -15.86 18.23
CA LYS A 302 -5.19 -15.98 18.04
C LYS A 302 -5.56 -16.20 16.58
N TYR A 303 -4.94 -15.48 15.64
CA TYR A 303 -5.15 -15.70 14.21
C TYR A 303 -4.64 -17.08 13.75
N GLU A 304 -3.46 -17.52 14.21
CA GLU A 304 -2.95 -18.87 13.94
C GLU A 304 -3.85 -19.95 14.57
N GLY A 305 -4.49 -19.65 15.71
CA GLY A 305 -5.53 -20.47 16.32
C GLY A 305 -6.74 -20.65 15.41
N ALA A 306 -7.27 -19.56 14.85
CA ALA A 306 -8.39 -19.62 13.90
C ALA A 306 -8.08 -20.52 12.70
N LEU A 307 -6.87 -20.42 12.14
CA LEU A 307 -6.42 -21.27 11.02
C LEU A 307 -6.27 -22.76 11.40
N ARG A 308 -6.04 -23.09 12.68
CA ARG A 308 -6.08 -24.49 13.18
C ARG A 308 -7.50 -25.03 13.33
N VAL A 309 -8.49 -24.17 13.55
CA VAL A 309 -9.93 -24.53 13.60
C VAL A 309 -10.48 -24.70 12.19
N VAL A 310 -10.27 -23.71 11.32
CA VAL A 310 -10.72 -23.70 9.93
C VAL A 310 -9.48 -23.59 9.01
N PRO A 311 -8.97 -24.72 8.48
CA PRO A 311 -7.84 -24.70 7.56
C PRO A 311 -8.17 -23.95 6.27
N ASN A 312 -7.23 -23.13 5.80
CA ASN A 312 -7.35 -22.29 4.60
C ASN A 312 -8.46 -21.22 4.68
N ASP A 313 -8.73 -20.67 5.87
CA ASP A 313 -9.57 -19.45 5.99
C ASP A 313 -8.78 -18.22 5.47
N PRO A 314 -9.17 -17.60 4.34
CA PRO A 314 -8.46 -16.45 3.79
C PRO A 314 -8.45 -15.26 4.75
N LEU A 315 -9.48 -15.09 5.59
CA LEU A 315 -9.56 -14.00 6.56
C LEU A 315 -8.58 -14.16 7.74
N ALA A 316 -8.13 -15.39 8.01
CA ALA A 316 -7.07 -15.67 8.97
C ALA A 316 -5.70 -15.50 8.31
N GLU A 317 -5.52 -16.03 7.10
CA GLU A 317 -4.27 -15.93 6.34
C GLU A 317 -3.86 -14.47 6.07
N ASP A 318 -4.79 -13.64 5.57
CA ASP A 318 -4.54 -12.21 5.30
C ASP A 318 -4.09 -11.45 6.56
N ARG A 319 -4.75 -11.70 7.70
CA ARG A 319 -4.41 -11.08 8.99
C ARG A 319 -3.04 -11.53 9.50
N ILE A 320 -2.72 -12.82 9.39
CA ILE A 320 -1.43 -13.40 9.75
C ILE A 320 -0.33 -12.77 8.89
N GLU A 321 -0.51 -12.69 7.58
CA GLU A 321 0.50 -12.14 6.67
C GLU A 321 0.72 -10.64 6.93
N LEU A 322 -0.36 -9.87 7.06
CA LEU A 322 -0.31 -8.44 7.39
C LEU A 322 0.49 -8.19 8.67
N LEU A 323 0.16 -8.92 9.76
CA LEU A 323 0.78 -8.71 11.05
C LEU A 323 2.25 -9.16 11.08
N ARG A 324 2.58 -10.29 10.43
CA ARG A 324 3.98 -10.74 10.26
C ARG A 324 4.80 -9.73 9.44
N ARG A 325 4.23 -9.17 8.37
CA ARG A 325 4.87 -8.15 7.53
C ARG A 325 5.15 -6.87 8.33
N VAL A 326 4.15 -6.37 9.06
CA VAL A 326 4.29 -5.19 9.92
C VAL A 326 5.33 -5.41 11.02
N LYS A 327 5.28 -6.56 11.71
CA LYS A 327 6.26 -6.91 12.75
C LYS A 327 7.68 -6.95 12.19
N ALA A 328 7.90 -7.61 11.05
CA ALA A 328 9.23 -7.69 10.43
C ALA A 328 9.77 -6.31 10.02
N GLN A 329 8.92 -5.44 9.47
CA GLN A 329 9.31 -4.06 9.12
C GLN A 329 9.61 -3.21 10.37
N PHE A 330 8.84 -3.37 11.46
CA PHE A 330 9.07 -2.70 12.73
C PHE A 330 10.36 -3.16 13.42
N ASP A 331 10.64 -4.47 13.41
CA ASP A 331 11.87 -5.04 13.96
C ASP A 331 13.09 -4.55 13.16
N GLN A 332 13.01 -4.55 11.82
CA GLN A 332 14.04 -4.00 10.95
C GLN A 332 14.26 -2.50 11.19
N ALA A 333 13.19 -1.71 11.31
CA ALA A 333 13.23 -0.29 11.64
C ALA A 333 13.94 -0.03 12.98
N THR A 334 13.62 -0.83 14.01
CA THR A 334 14.24 -0.78 15.34
C THR A 334 15.74 -1.09 15.28
N VAL A 335 16.15 -2.09 14.48
CA VAL A 335 17.56 -2.42 14.27
C VAL A 335 18.30 -1.29 13.54
N GLN A 336 17.72 -0.73 12.47
CA GLN A 336 18.30 0.38 11.73
C GLN A 336 18.46 1.64 12.60
N LEU A 337 17.49 1.94 13.45
CA LEU A 337 17.54 3.05 14.40
C LEU A 337 18.69 2.90 15.41
N ASN A 338 18.95 1.68 15.88
CA ASN A 338 19.96 1.41 16.90
C ASN A 338 21.38 1.16 16.36
N MET A 339 21.52 0.56 15.17
CA MET A 339 22.83 0.28 14.53
C MET A 339 23.32 1.42 13.62
N MET A 340 22.66 2.58 13.68
CA MET A 340 22.91 3.72 12.80
C MET A 340 24.34 4.26 12.97
N SER A 341 25.15 4.16 11.91
CA SER A 341 26.55 4.57 11.89
C SER A 341 26.89 5.24 10.55
N GLY A 342 28.07 5.86 10.45
CA GLY A 342 28.52 6.59 9.26
C GLY A 342 28.51 8.12 9.42
N SER A 343 28.65 8.81 8.29
CA SER A 343 28.66 10.27 8.19
C SER A 343 27.34 10.89 8.63
N LEU A 344 27.31 12.21 8.86
CA LEU A 344 26.06 12.92 9.16
C LEU A 344 25.04 12.84 8.01
N MET A 345 25.52 12.74 6.77
CA MET A 345 24.70 12.69 5.56
C MET A 345 23.99 11.34 5.42
N GLU A 346 24.74 10.23 5.56
CA GLU A 346 24.19 8.86 5.54
C GLU A 346 23.20 8.65 6.69
N ARG A 347 23.48 9.20 7.87
CA ARG A 347 22.58 9.15 9.04
C ARG A 347 21.31 9.99 8.84
N ALA A 348 21.39 11.13 8.15
CA ALA A 348 20.22 11.92 7.78
C ALA A 348 19.34 11.19 6.75
N GLU A 349 19.94 10.61 5.70
CA GLU A 349 19.24 9.87 4.65
C GLU A 349 18.54 8.61 5.20
N THR A 350 19.25 7.82 6.04
CA THR A 350 18.68 6.63 6.68
C THR A 350 17.50 6.97 7.61
N LEU A 351 17.57 8.07 8.37
CA LEU A 351 16.42 8.54 9.16
C LEU A 351 15.21 8.97 8.31
N MET A 352 15.43 9.60 7.15
CA MET A 352 14.32 9.97 6.25
C MET A 352 13.64 8.74 5.64
N ASN A 353 14.42 7.78 5.17
CA ASN A 353 13.91 6.50 4.67
C ASN A 353 13.18 5.71 5.78
N LEU A 354 13.68 5.78 7.01
CA LEU A 354 13.03 5.20 8.18
C LEU A 354 11.70 5.89 8.50
N LEU A 355 11.62 7.23 8.49
CA LEU A 355 10.36 7.96 8.68
C LEU A 355 9.33 7.63 7.59
N GLN A 356 9.74 7.47 6.33
CA GLN A 356 8.85 7.04 5.26
C GLN A 356 8.34 5.61 5.47
N THR A 357 9.19 4.70 5.95
CA THR A 357 8.82 3.32 6.28
C THR A 357 7.87 3.27 7.48
N LEU A 358 8.13 4.03 8.55
CA LEU A 358 7.23 4.12 9.69
C LEU A 358 5.90 4.80 9.34
N ALA A 359 5.89 5.72 8.36
CA ALA A 359 4.67 6.33 7.86
C ALA A 359 3.78 5.33 7.09
N SER A 360 4.35 4.40 6.31
CA SER A 360 3.55 3.36 5.63
C SER A 360 3.02 2.31 6.62
N ILE A 361 3.80 1.88 7.60
CA ILE A 361 3.33 1.01 8.70
C ILE A 361 2.20 1.70 9.49
N ARG A 362 2.28 3.03 9.67
CA ARG A 362 1.23 3.79 10.37
C ARG A 362 -0.08 3.90 9.58
N GLN A 363 -0.03 3.76 8.25
CA GLN A 363 -1.25 3.70 7.45
C GLN A 363 -1.99 2.36 7.64
N THR A 364 -1.28 1.26 7.90
CA THR A 364 -1.90 -0.04 8.20
C THR A 364 -2.33 -0.16 9.66
N LEU A 365 -1.52 0.29 10.62
CA LEU A 365 -1.84 0.28 12.06
C LEU A 365 -1.74 1.69 12.69
N PRO A 366 -2.74 2.57 12.50
CA PRO A 366 -2.68 3.95 13.01
C PRO A 366 -2.77 4.06 14.54
N GLY A 367 -3.36 3.07 15.21
CA GLY A 367 -3.58 3.06 16.67
C GLY A 367 -2.41 2.56 17.52
N SER A 368 -1.35 2.00 16.91
CA SER A 368 -0.25 1.37 17.64
C SER A 368 0.59 2.40 18.44
N GLU A 369 0.65 2.24 19.77
CA GLU A 369 1.42 3.13 20.64
C GLU A 369 2.93 2.98 20.42
N ARG A 370 3.45 1.74 20.32
CA ARG A 370 4.88 1.50 20.07
C ARG A 370 5.37 2.16 18.77
N LEU A 371 4.53 2.19 17.75
CA LEU A 371 4.84 2.81 16.47
C LEU A 371 4.87 4.35 16.58
N GLN A 372 3.93 4.94 17.33
CA GLN A 372 3.94 6.38 17.60
C GLN A 372 5.18 6.80 18.40
N GLN A 373 5.60 5.99 19.39
CA GLN A 373 6.83 6.21 20.15
C GLN A 373 8.06 6.15 19.24
N MET A 374 8.20 5.14 18.37
CA MET A 374 9.34 5.05 17.45
C MET A 374 9.38 6.19 16.42
N VAL A 375 8.22 6.62 15.89
CA VAL A 375 8.14 7.81 15.02
C VAL A 375 8.61 9.06 15.75
N GLN A 376 8.22 9.25 17.00
CA GLN A 376 8.63 10.40 17.80
C GLN A 376 10.12 10.36 18.15
N GLU A 377 10.66 9.18 18.49
CA GLU A 377 12.10 9.01 18.71
C GLU A 377 12.91 9.30 17.44
N THR A 378 12.48 8.77 16.31
CA THR A 378 13.11 9.00 15.00
C THR A 378 13.12 10.49 14.66
N ARG A 379 12.03 11.21 14.90
CA ARG A 379 11.96 12.69 14.74
C ARG A 379 12.92 13.44 15.66
N MET A 380 13.01 13.05 16.93
CA MET A 380 13.97 13.68 17.86
C MET A 380 15.42 13.45 17.41
N ARG A 381 15.74 12.28 16.86
CA ARG A 381 17.06 12.00 16.27
C ARG A 381 17.31 12.81 14.98
N VAL A 382 16.30 13.01 14.14
CA VAL A 382 16.36 13.90 12.97
C VAL A 382 16.71 15.33 13.38
N GLU A 383 16.00 15.92 14.36
CA GLU A 383 16.29 17.26 14.86
C GLU A 383 17.71 17.37 15.45
N GLY A 384 18.15 16.33 16.17
CA GLY A 384 19.52 16.24 16.68
C GLY A 384 20.58 16.26 15.58
N ILE A 385 20.37 15.52 14.48
CA ILE A 385 21.28 15.52 13.33
C ILE A 385 21.20 16.82 12.54
N LYS A 386 20.00 17.38 12.31
CA LYS A 386 19.79 18.68 11.69
C LYS A 386 20.56 19.78 12.43
N ALA A 387 20.50 19.81 13.76
CA ALA A 387 21.27 20.76 14.58
C ALA A 387 22.80 20.57 14.45
N GLN A 388 23.29 19.33 14.37
CA GLN A 388 24.71 19.03 14.13
C GLN A 388 25.16 19.49 12.74
N ILE A 389 24.37 19.22 11.69
CA ILE A 389 24.62 19.66 10.31
C ILE A 389 24.64 21.20 10.24
N LEU A 390 23.66 21.89 10.82
CA LEU A 390 23.61 23.36 10.83
C LEU A 390 24.78 23.98 11.59
N SER A 391 25.23 23.38 12.70
CA SER A 391 26.43 23.81 13.42
C SER A 391 27.70 23.64 12.58
N GLN A 392 27.87 22.48 11.93
CA GLN A 392 29.01 22.22 11.06
C GLN A 392 29.02 23.15 9.83
N ALA A 393 27.86 23.35 9.18
CA ALA A 393 27.71 24.25 8.06
C ALA A 393 28.03 25.71 8.46
N GLY A 394 27.53 26.18 9.61
CA GLY A 394 27.88 27.51 10.14
C GLY A 394 29.39 27.69 10.36
N ASN A 395 30.08 26.67 10.89
CA ASN A 395 31.54 26.69 11.04
C ASN A 395 32.28 26.69 9.70
N ILE A 396 31.73 26.08 8.65
CA ILE A 396 32.31 26.13 7.30
C ILE A 396 32.08 27.51 6.67
N LEU A 397 30.88 28.09 6.83
CA LEU A 397 30.55 29.44 6.35
C LEU A 397 31.48 30.51 6.96
N THR A 398 31.75 30.48 8.27
CA THR A 398 32.71 31.42 8.89
C THR A 398 34.14 31.21 8.38
N ARG A 399 34.54 29.96 8.10
CA ARG A 399 35.85 29.69 7.47
C ARG A 399 35.95 30.25 6.06
N ILE A 400 34.89 30.20 5.26
CA ILE A 400 34.84 30.76 3.89
C ILE A 400 35.14 32.27 3.91
N GLU A 401 34.60 33.01 4.89
CA GLU A 401 34.85 34.44 5.04
C GLU A 401 36.33 34.76 5.33
N THR A 402 37.00 33.89 6.09
CA THR A 402 38.44 34.03 6.42
C THR A 402 39.41 33.48 5.38
N ALA A 403 38.94 32.66 4.43
CA ALA A 403 39.79 31.94 3.50
C ALA A 403 40.34 32.86 2.40
N SER A 404 41.67 32.99 2.35
CA SER A 404 42.37 33.88 1.40
C SER A 404 42.57 33.27 0.00
N SER A 405 42.48 31.94 -0.11
CA SER A 405 42.58 31.20 -1.38
C SER A 405 41.21 30.89 -1.97
N LEU A 406 41.08 31.11 -3.26
CA LEU A 406 39.88 30.85 -4.04
C LEU A 406 39.62 29.34 -4.20
N GLU A 407 40.66 28.51 -4.21
CA GLU A 407 40.54 27.04 -4.21
C GLU A 407 39.95 26.52 -2.89
N GLU A 408 40.43 27.03 -1.75
CA GLU A 408 39.87 26.65 -0.45
C GLU A 408 38.43 27.15 -0.30
N ARG A 409 38.12 28.37 -0.74
CA ARG A 409 36.74 28.87 -0.78
C ARG A 409 35.83 28.02 -1.67
N ALA A 410 36.32 27.50 -2.80
CA ALA A 410 35.55 26.63 -3.69
C ALA A 410 35.18 25.30 -3.01
N ARG A 411 36.17 24.64 -2.38
CA ARG A 411 35.94 23.40 -1.64
C ARG A 411 34.99 23.62 -0.46
N LEU A 412 35.25 24.63 0.37
CA LEU A 412 34.42 24.90 1.55
C LEU A 412 32.99 25.31 1.18
N SER A 413 32.77 26.09 0.10
CA SER A 413 31.40 26.42 -0.34
C SER A 413 30.67 25.23 -0.92
N GLN A 414 31.37 24.32 -1.60
CA GLN A 414 30.81 23.03 -2.03
C GLN A 414 30.40 22.15 -0.83
N ASP A 415 31.27 22.03 0.19
CA ASP A 415 31.01 21.25 1.41
C ASP A 415 29.83 21.84 2.21
N ALA A 416 29.79 23.16 2.38
CA ALA A 416 28.70 23.87 3.04
C ALA A 416 27.37 23.68 2.30
N ARG A 417 27.37 23.84 0.97
CA ARG A 417 26.19 23.64 0.12
C ARG A 417 25.64 22.21 0.28
N ALA A 418 26.50 21.19 0.20
CA ALA A 418 26.08 19.80 0.35
C ALA A 418 25.40 19.54 1.71
N LEU A 419 26.02 19.96 2.81
CA LEU A 419 25.44 19.85 4.16
C LEU A 419 24.09 20.59 4.28
N LEU A 420 24.01 21.81 3.77
CA LEU A 420 22.81 22.64 3.87
C LEU A 420 21.66 22.16 2.98
N THR A 421 21.95 21.55 1.82
CA THR A 421 20.94 20.88 0.99
C THR A 421 20.26 19.76 1.77
N VAL A 422 21.00 18.96 2.54
CA VAL A 422 20.40 17.93 3.41
C VAL A 422 19.66 18.55 4.60
N ALA A 423 20.18 19.61 5.22
CA ALA A 423 19.44 20.30 6.30
C ALA A 423 18.06 20.82 5.86
N VAL A 424 17.97 21.40 4.65
CA VAL A 424 16.70 21.84 4.04
C VAL A 424 15.84 20.65 3.58
N GLY A 425 16.46 19.54 3.18
CA GLY A 425 15.74 18.29 2.87
C GLY A 425 15.11 17.61 4.09
N LEU A 426 15.72 17.74 5.28
CA LEU A 426 15.18 17.26 6.55
C LEU A 426 14.01 18.14 7.04
N ASP A 427 14.13 19.46 6.90
CA ASP A 427 13.06 20.42 7.23
C ASP A 427 13.04 21.60 6.24
N PRO A 428 12.14 21.56 5.23
CA PRO A 428 11.97 22.64 4.27
C PRO A 428 11.40 23.94 4.86
N THR A 429 10.89 23.91 6.10
CA THR A 429 10.26 25.07 6.75
C THR A 429 11.23 25.93 7.55
N ASP A 430 12.48 25.48 7.74
CA ASP A 430 13.51 26.21 8.49
C ASP A 430 14.02 27.44 7.70
N PRO A 431 13.73 28.67 8.17
CA PRO A 431 14.14 29.89 7.48
C PRO A 431 15.65 30.15 7.58
N LYS A 432 16.33 29.55 8.57
CA LYS A 432 17.78 29.70 8.73
C LYS A 432 18.51 28.74 7.79
N ALA A 433 18.10 27.48 7.74
CA ALA A 433 18.69 26.48 6.86
C ALA A 433 18.61 26.91 5.39
N SER A 434 17.46 27.43 4.96
CA SER A 434 17.24 27.96 3.60
C SER A 434 18.05 29.22 3.30
N ALA A 435 18.13 30.18 4.23
CA ALA A 435 18.94 31.38 4.07
C ALA A 435 20.46 31.10 4.05
N ASP A 436 20.93 30.16 4.87
CA ASP A 436 22.33 29.73 4.89
C ASP A 436 22.68 28.93 3.62
N LEU A 437 21.76 28.09 3.10
CA LEU A 437 21.92 27.40 1.81
C LEU A 437 22.06 28.40 0.66
N GLN A 438 21.16 29.39 0.57
CA GLN A 438 21.22 30.43 -0.47
C GLN A 438 22.56 31.20 -0.42
N ARG A 439 23.09 31.47 0.77
CA ARG A 439 24.41 32.10 0.94
C ARG A 439 25.55 31.18 0.44
N ALA A 440 25.48 29.88 0.75
CA ALA A 440 26.47 28.91 0.27
C ALA A 440 26.44 28.77 -1.25
N GLU A 441 25.25 28.74 -1.87
CA GLU A 441 25.06 28.68 -3.31
C GLU A 441 25.57 29.93 -4.02
N GLN A 442 25.29 31.13 -3.48
CA GLN A 442 25.82 32.39 -4.02
C GLN A 442 27.36 32.38 -4.02
N VAL A 443 28.00 32.05 -2.89
CA VAL A 443 29.47 32.02 -2.81
C VAL A 443 30.07 30.93 -3.70
N PHE A 444 29.41 29.77 -3.84
CA PHE A 444 29.84 28.73 -4.78
C PHE A 444 29.78 29.21 -6.23
N GLY A 445 28.70 29.92 -6.62
CA GLY A 445 28.57 30.55 -7.94
C GLY A 445 29.68 31.57 -8.21
N GLU A 446 29.84 32.57 -7.34
CA GLU A 446 30.87 33.61 -7.45
C GLU A 446 32.28 33.02 -7.58
N VAL A 447 32.60 31.99 -6.77
CA VAL A 447 33.92 31.36 -6.77
C VAL A 447 34.14 30.48 -8.01
N THR A 448 33.13 29.75 -8.47
CA THR A 448 33.27 28.92 -9.69
C THR A 448 33.38 29.77 -10.95
N GLU A 449 32.63 30.87 -11.05
CA GLU A 449 32.77 31.86 -12.13
C GLU A 449 34.18 32.46 -12.13
N ALA A 450 34.70 32.88 -10.96
CA ALA A 450 36.05 33.42 -10.85
C ALA A 450 37.15 32.43 -11.28
N ARG A 451 36.98 31.12 -11.04
CA ARG A 451 37.89 30.07 -11.58
C ARG A 451 37.87 30.05 -13.10
N GLN A 452 36.68 29.96 -13.71
CA GLN A 452 36.53 29.89 -15.17
C GLN A 452 37.10 31.15 -15.87
N ILE A 453 36.88 32.32 -15.29
CA ILE A 453 37.44 33.59 -15.78
C ILE A 453 38.97 33.59 -15.69
N MET A 454 39.56 33.07 -14.60
CA MET A 454 41.02 32.91 -14.49
C MET A 454 41.58 31.89 -15.48
N ASP A 455 40.93 30.73 -15.66
CA ASP A 455 41.33 29.70 -16.63
C ASP A 455 41.33 30.26 -18.06
N ARG A 456 40.28 31.02 -18.42
CA ARG A 456 40.18 31.71 -19.71
C ARG A 456 41.23 32.80 -19.88
N ALA A 457 41.47 33.62 -18.85
CA ALA A 457 42.50 34.64 -18.89
C ALA A 457 43.90 34.04 -19.06
N GLN A 458 44.19 32.91 -18.41
CA GLN A 458 45.44 32.17 -18.57
C GLN A 458 45.67 31.71 -20.03
N GLY A 459 44.64 31.18 -20.69
CA GLY A 459 44.72 30.80 -22.11
C GLY A 459 44.96 31.99 -23.06
N LEU A 460 44.30 33.14 -22.80
CA LEU A 460 44.49 34.37 -23.56
C LEU A 460 45.88 35.00 -23.35
N ILE A 461 46.44 34.91 -22.14
CA ILE A 461 47.82 35.35 -21.84
C ILE A 461 48.85 34.49 -22.58
N ALA A 462 48.67 33.17 -22.57
CA ALA A 462 49.60 32.21 -23.16
C ALA A 462 49.79 32.40 -24.69
N GLN A 463 48.74 32.83 -25.39
CA GLN A 463 48.79 33.08 -26.84
C GLN A 463 49.53 34.37 -27.23
N LYS A 464 49.78 35.28 -26.28
CA LYS A 464 50.49 36.55 -26.50
C LYS A 464 50.00 37.37 -27.72
N MET A 465 48.69 37.42 -28.01
CA MET A 465 48.13 38.32 -29.05
C MET A 465 47.52 39.58 -28.44
N ASP A 466 47.61 40.73 -29.12
CA ASP A 466 47.27 42.05 -28.54
C ASP A 466 45.79 42.19 -28.16
N GLY A 467 44.89 41.70 -29.03
CA GLY A 467 43.46 41.66 -28.73
C GLY A 467 43.15 40.77 -27.52
N GLU A 468 43.84 39.64 -27.40
CA GLU A 468 43.64 38.67 -26.32
C GLU A 468 44.21 39.15 -24.99
N LEU A 469 45.35 39.85 -24.99
CA LEU A 469 45.84 40.51 -23.78
C LEU A 469 44.87 41.60 -23.30
N SER A 470 44.25 42.34 -24.22
CA SER A 470 43.23 43.33 -23.85
C SER A 470 41.97 42.67 -23.25
N GLN A 471 41.58 41.50 -23.76
CA GLN A 471 40.47 40.71 -23.24
C GLN A 471 40.82 40.08 -21.87
N ALA A 472 42.00 39.46 -21.73
CA ALA A 472 42.51 38.92 -20.46
C ALA A 472 42.61 40.00 -19.38
N ARG A 473 43.05 41.22 -19.76
CA ARG A 473 43.06 42.38 -18.87
C ARG A 473 41.66 42.74 -18.38
N THR A 474 40.68 42.78 -19.28
CA THR A 474 39.27 43.09 -18.94
C THR A 474 38.70 42.04 -17.99
N LEU A 475 38.94 40.75 -18.26
CA LEU A 475 38.54 39.64 -17.41
C LEU A 475 39.16 39.71 -16.00
N LEU A 476 40.48 39.91 -15.91
CA LEU A 476 41.17 40.00 -14.61
C LEU A 476 40.89 41.31 -13.86
N ALA A 477 40.52 42.40 -14.55
CA ALA A 477 40.05 43.63 -13.90
C ALA A 477 38.69 43.42 -13.21
N GLY A 478 37.80 42.59 -13.77
CA GLY A 478 36.53 42.20 -13.13
C GLY A 478 36.74 41.44 -11.81
N LEU A 479 37.77 40.59 -11.74
CA LEU A 479 38.07 39.78 -10.54
C LEU A 479 38.85 40.52 -9.44
N ARG A 480 38.88 41.85 -9.43
CA ARG A 480 39.66 42.66 -8.46
C ARG A 480 39.36 42.33 -6.99
N GLN A 481 38.15 41.87 -6.67
CA GLN A 481 37.78 41.43 -5.31
C GLN A 481 38.57 40.21 -4.81
N HIS A 482 39.15 39.42 -5.72
CA HIS A 482 39.99 38.25 -5.40
C HIS A 482 41.50 38.57 -5.41
N ALA A 483 41.88 39.85 -5.30
CA ALA A 483 43.26 40.32 -5.25
C ALA A 483 44.14 39.73 -4.12
N THR A 484 43.55 39.04 -3.15
CA THR A 484 44.26 38.29 -2.10
C THR A 484 44.83 36.96 -2.58
N ASP A 485 44.24 36.37 -3.63
CA ASP A 485 44.58 35.03 -4.10
C ASP A 485 45.94 34.99 -4.84
N ALA A 486 46.72 33.95 -4.57
CA ALA A 486 48.06 33.79 -5.13
C ALA A 486 48.05 33.50 -6.65
N ARG A 487 47.08 32.73 -7.13
CA ARG A 487 46.91 32.40 -8.56
C ARG A 487 46.49 33.65 -9.34
N TYR A 488 45.53 34.43 -8.82
CA TYR A 488 45.14 35.70 -9.41
C TYR A 488 46.34 36.65 -9.57
N ARG A 489 47.15 36.81 -8.52
CA ARG A 489 48.37 37.64 -8.57
C ARG A 489 49.41 37.12 -9.57
N GLY A 490 49.53 35.79 -9.70
CA GLY A 490 50.36 35.15 -10.73
C GLY A 490 49.92 35.58 -12.13
N LEU A 491 48.65 35.36 -12.48
CA LEU A 491 48.10 35.72 -13.79
C LEU A 491 48.22 37.22 -14.11
N VAL A 492 48.01 38.11 -13.12
CA VAL A 492 48.21 39.56 -13.30
C VAL A 492 49.69 39.91 -13.49
N THR A 493 50.61 39.15 -12.90
CA THR A 493 52.06 39.31 -13.10
C THR A 493 52.50 38.84 -14.48
N ASP A 494 51.99 37.70 -14.96
CA ASP A 494 52.27 37.17 -16.30
C ASP A 494 51.71 38.10 -17.39
N LEU A 495 50.47 38.59 -17.20
CA LEU A 495 49.86 39.60 -18.06
C LEU A 495 50.68 40.90 -18.09
N LEU A 496 51.19 41.35 -16.94
CA LEU A 496 52.04 42.54 -16.86
C LEU A 496 53.36 42.34 -17.61
N GLY A 497 54.01 41.18 -17.45
CA GLY A 497 55.23 40.83 -18.20
C GLY A 497 55.00 40.87 -19.71
N ALA A 498 53.89 40.30 -20.18
CA ALA A 498 53.51 40.31 -21.60
C ALA A 498 53.17 41.72 -22.14
N HIS A 499 52.77 42.66 -21.27
CA HIS A 499 52.62 44.09 -21.63
C HIS A 499 53.98 44.83 -21.63
N ILE A 500 54.89 44.52 -20.70
CA ILE A 500 56.23 45.12 -20.64
C ILE A 500 57.04 44.75 -21.89
N GLU A 501 57.02 43.47 -22.30
CA GLU A 501 57.66 42.97 -23.54
C GLU A 501 57.21 43.75 -24.79
N ARG A 502 55.95 44.22 -24.83
CA ARG A 502 55.41 45.07 -25.90
C ARG A 502 55.86 46.51 -25.84
N ILE A 503 55.96 47.07 -24.63
CA ILE A 503 56.48 48.43 -24.41
C ILE A 503 57.94 48.48 -24.87
N GLU A 504 58.76 47.51 -24.45
CA GLU A 504 60.16 47.38 -24.85
C GLU A 504 60.28 47.22 -26.38
N ALA A 505 59.57 46.28 -26.99
CA ALA A 505 59.58 46.10 -28.46
C ALA A 505 59.08 47.33 -29.24
N ALA A 506 58.16 48.12 -28.68
CA ALA A 506 57.73 49.39 -29.28
C ALA A 506 58.80 50.48 -29.13
N LEU A 507 59.48 50.58 -27.98
CA LEU A 507 60.59 51.50 -27.75
C LEU A 507 61.80 51.18 -28.65
N ASP A 508 62.11 49.89 -28.86
CA ASP A 508 63.19 49.43 -29.74
C ASP A 508 62.94 49.75 -31.22
N ARG A 509 61.69 49.56 -31.70
CA ARG A 509 61.24 50.07 -33.00
C ARG A 509 61.11 51.60 -33.03
N GLY A 510 61.19 52.24 -31.86
CA GLY A 510 60.98 53.65 -31.63
C GLY A 510 59.55 54.12 -31.82
N ASP A 511 58.52 53.26 -31.88
CA ASP A 511 57.14 53.74 -31.98
C ASP A 511 56.67 54.36 -30.65
N THR A 512 56.78 55.69 -30.60
CA THR A 512 56.46 56.49 -29.41
C THR A 512 54.96 56.56 -29.11
N ASN A 513 54.10 56.20 -30.07
CA ASN A 513 52.65 56.24 -29.89
C ASN A 513 52.16 54.91 -29.32
N ASP A 514 52.61 53.79 -29.89
CA ASP A 514 52.30 52.46 -29.36
C ASP A 514 52.90 52.25 -27.97
N ALA A 515 54.15 52.66 -27.74
CA ALA A 515 54.78 52.59 -26.43
C ALA A 515 54.02 53.41 -25.38
N GLU A 516 53.49 54.59 -25.73
CA GLU A 516 52.69 55.41 -24.82
C GLU A 516 51.32 54.79 -24.51
N ARG A 517 50.69 54.15 -25.51
CA ARG A 517 49.43 53.42 -25.36
C ARG A 517 49.59 52.23 -24.42
N TRP A 518 50.59 51.36 -24.61
CA TRP A 518 50.79 50.23 -23.71
C TRP A 518 51.17 50.68 -22.29
N LEU A 519 51.95 51.77 -22.17
CA LEU A 519 52.35 52.37 -20.89
C LEU A 519 51.20 53.12 -20.17
N SER A 520 50.10 53.51 -20.85
CA SER A 520 48.88 53.94 -20.16
C SER A 520 48.07 52.76 -19.63
N LEU A 521 47.90 51.70 -20.42
CA LEU A 521 47.17 50.48 -20.03
C LEU A 521 47.76 49.82 -18.77
N VAL A 522 49.08 49.85 -18.59
CA VAL A 522 49.77 49.31 -17.41
C VAL A 522 49.52 50.10 -16.10
N ARG A 523 48.94 51.32 -16.17
CA ARG A 523 48.65 52.17 -14.98
C ARG A 523 47.23 52.03 -14.42
N GLU A 524 46.38 51.26 -15.09
CA GLU A 524 44.99 51.01 -14.72
C GLU A 524 44.78 49.53 -14.36
N ASP A 525 43.58 49.16 -13.93
CA ASP A 525 43.32 47.83 -13.36
C ASP A 525 43.53 46.71 -14.42
N PRO A 526 44.03 45.51 -14.05
CA PRO A 526 44.28 45.00 -12.69
C PRO A 526 45.67 45.32 -12.10
N PHE A 527 46.55 46.00 -12.84
CA PHE A 527 47.99 46.06 -12.50
C PHE A 527 48.35 46.89 -11.27
N ARG A 528 47.42 47.74 -10.78
CA ARG A 528 47.62 48.62 -9.61
C ARG A 528 48.01 47.89 -8.32
N ILE A 529 47.72 46.59 -8.23
CA ILE A 529 47.99 45.72 -7.10
C ILE A 529 49.48 45.30 -7.05
N LEU A 530 50.21 45.35 -8.17
CA LEU A 530 51.59 44.92 -8.27
C LEU A 530 52.59 46.03 -7.92
N GLY A 531 53.56 45.72 -7.05
CA GLY A 531 54.57 46.68 -6.55
C GLY A 531 55.65 47.11 -7.56
N ARG A 532 55.59 46.69 -8.83
CA ARG A 532 56.64 46.90 -9.85
C ARG A 532 56.69 48.33 -10.43
N ARG A 533 56.57 49.35 -9.58
CA ARG A 533 56.56 50.76 -10.03
C ARG A 533 57.90 51.19 -10.64
N THR A 534 59.02 50.59 -10.25
CA THR A 534 60.37 50.95 -10.71
C THR A 534 60.62 50.61 -12.18
N GLU A 535 60.24 49.40 -12.62
CA GLU A 535 60.33 48.98 -14.03
C GLU A 535 59.47 49.89 -14.92
N ILE A 536 58.22 50.14 -14.50
CA ILE A 536 57.30 51.03 -15.21
C ILE A 536 57.90 52.44 -15.33
N LEU A 537 58.40 53.02 -14.22
CA LEU A 537 59.01 54.36 -14.19
C LEU A 537 60.21 54.48 -15.15
N ARG A 538 61.08 53.46 -15.21
CA ARG A 538 62.21 53.42 -16.14
C ARG A 538 61.74 53.52 -17.59
N LEU A 539 60.78 52.69 -17.99
CA LEU A 539 60.19 52.72 -19.34
C LEU A 539 59.53 54.07 -19.65
N MET A 540 59.01 54.79 -18.65
CA MET A 540 58.50 56.16 -18.84
C MET A 540 59.61 57.17 -19.18
N ASP A 541 60.80 57.01 -18.60
CA ASP A 541 61.95 57.90 -18.84
C ASP A 541 62.59 57.60 -20.20
N ASP A 542 62.73 56.33 -20.57
CA ASP A 542 63.20 55.90 -21.89
C ASP A 542 62.29 56.46 -23.01
N LEU A 543 60.96 56.39 -22.82
CA LEU A 543 59.97 56.99 -23.73
C LEU A 543 60.09 58.52 -23.81
N ARG A 544 60.31 59.20 -22.67
CA ARG A 544 60.53 60.66 -22.62
C ARG A 544 61.81 61.05 -23.37
N GLN A 545 62.88 60.28 -23.22
CA GLN A 545 64.15 60.50 -23.92
C GLN A 545 63.99 60.32 -25.44
N LEU A 546 63.34 59.24 -25.89
CA LEU A 546 63.06 59.01 -27.32
C LEU A 546 62.19 60.11 -27.94
N LYS A 547 61.11 60.53 -27.26
CA LYS A 547 60.29 61.67 -27.70
C LYS A 547 61.11 62.97 -27.80
N ARG A 548 61.97 63.24 -26.81
CA ARG A 548 62.86 64.42 -26.81
C ARG A 548 63.86 64.40 -27.96
N VAL A 549 64.54 63.28 -28.21
CA VAL A 549 65.51 63.14 -29.32
C VAL A 549 64.81 63.32 -30.67
N ARG A 550 63.65 62.70 -30.88
CA ARG A 550 62.87 62.85 -32.11
C ARG A 550 62.31 64.25 -32.31
N PHE A 551 61.91 64.93 -31.23
CA PHE A 551 61.51 66.33 -31.29
C PHE A 551 62.67 67.20 -31.77
N PHE A 552 63.87 67.04 -31.20
CA PHE A 552 65.07 67.76 -31.67
C PHE A 552 65.46 67.42 -33.11
N GLN A 553 65.38 66.15 -33.54
CA GLN A 553 65.64 65.76 -34.93
C GLN A 553 64.63 66.38 -35.90
N ARG A 554 63.33 66.34 -35.58
CA ARG A 554 62.28 66.97 -36.39
C ARG A 554 62.40 68.49 -36.39
N ALA A 555 62.79 69.11 -35.28
CA ALA A 555 63.05 70.55 -35.21
C ALA A 555 64.30 70.95 -36.02
N ALA A 556 65.35 70.12 -36.04
CA ALA A 556 66.55 70.34 -36.86
C ALA A 556 66.25 70.19 -38.36
N VAL A 557 65.51 69.14 -38.76
CA VAL A 557 65.09 68.94 -40.16
C VAL A 557 64.09 70.02 -40.58
N GLY A 558 63.11 70.36 -39.75
CA GLY A 558 62.17 71.45 -39.99
C GLY A 558 62.88 72.80 -40.09
N GLY A 559 63.86 73.07 -39.23
CA GLY A 559 64.74 74.25 -39.31
C GLY A 559 65.56 74.28 -40.60
N ALA A 560 66.14 73.15 -41.00
CA ALA A 560 66.86 73.03 -42.28
C ALA A 560 65.93 73.24 -43.49
N ILE A 561 64.71 72.70 -43.47
CA ILE A 561 63.68 72.93 -44.50
C ILE A 561 63.27 74.41 -44.53
N ILE A 562 63.09 75.06 -43.36
CA ILE A 562 62.80 76.51 -43.28
C ILE A 562 63.95 77.32 -43.85
N VAL A 563 65.21 76.96 -43.58
CA VAL A 563 66.40 77.62 -44.16
C VAL A 563 66.49 77.39 -45.68
N ILE A 564 66.18 76.19 -46.17
CA ILE A 564 66.14 75.88 -47.62
C ILE A 564 64.99 76.62 -48.31
N LEU A 565 63.80 76.69 -47.70
CA LEU A 565 62.66 77.45 -48.22
C LEU A 565 62.93 78.96 -48.18
N ALA A 566 63.54 79.48 -47.11
CA ALA A 566 63.98 80.87 -47.04
C ALA A 566 65.06 81.17 -48.08
N GLY A 567 65.96 80.22 -48.35
CA GLY A 567 66.92 80.27 -49.45
C GLY A 567 66.25 80.28 -50.82
N LEU A 568 65.26 79.42 -51.07
CA LEU A 568 64.45 79.42 -52.29
C LEU A 568 63.73 80.76 -52.48
N VAL A 569 63.05 81.27 -51.45
CA VAL A 569 62.41 82.60 -51.44
C VAL A 569 63.42 83.74 -51.63
N PHE A 570 64.68 83.55 -51.24
CA PHE A 570 65.77 84.50 -51.51
C PHE A 570 66.26 84.44 -52.97
N PHE A 571 66.30 83.25 -53.57
CA PHE A 571 66.79 83.04 -54.95
C PHE A 571 65.73 83.21 -56.04
N THR A 572 64.43 83.11 -55.73
CA THR A 572 63.32 83.36 -56.68
C THR A 572 62.71 84.76 -56.56
N ARG A 573 63.47 85.74 -56.06
CA ARG A 573 62.96 87.11 -55.84
C ARG A 573 62.52 87.79 -57.14
N ASP A 574 63.27 87.60 -58.22
CA ASP A 574 63.03 88.28 -59.50
C ASP A 574 61.85 87.69 -60.31
N THR A 575 61.14 86.67 -59.81
CA THR A 575 60.03 86.02 -60.54
C THR A 575 58.64 86.17 -59.89
N TRP A 576 58.51 86.87 -58.75
CA TRP A 576 57.23 87.03 -58.04
C TRP A 576 56.92 88.46 -57.55
N GLU A 577 57.45 89.49 -58.22
CA GLU A 577 57.06 90.90 -58.03
C GLU A 577 56.08 91.42 -59.12
N ALA A 578 54.95 90.74 -59.39
CA ALA A 578 53.80 91.34 -60.11
C ALA A 578 52.54 90.44 -60.16
N GLU A 579 51.79 90.27 -59.06
CA GLU A 579 50.40 89.76 -59.14
C GLU A 579 49.52 90.11 -57.90
N PHE A 580 49.68 91.32 -57.35
CA PHE A 580 48.92 91.76 -56.16
C PHE A 580 48.01 92.96 -56.43
N PHE A 581 46.72 92.64 -56.68
CA PHE A 581 45.51 93.51 -56.66
C PHE A 581 45.28 94.46 -57.85
N PRO A 582 44.02 94.92 -58.14
CA PRO A 582 42.71 94.56 -57.57
C PRO A 582 41.71 94.01 -58.64
N THR A 583 40.43 93.69 -58.33
CA THR A 583 39.29 94.64 -58.45
C THR A 583 38.00 94.03 -57.87
N HIS A 584 37.12 94.88 -57.33
CA HIS A 584 35.88 94.51 -56.63
C HIS A 584 34.69 94.14 -57.55
N THR A 585 33.80 93.29 -57.04
CA THR A 585 32.36 93.26 -57.44
C THR A 585 31.50 93.07 -56.17
N PRO A 586 30.38 93.80 -55.95
CA PRO A 586 29.80 93.97 -54.60
C PRO A 586 28.42 93.32 -54.37
N THR A 587 28.06 93.16 -53.07
CA THR A 587 26.66 93.14 -52.50
C THR A 587 25.77 91.93 -52.89
N SER A 588 25.03 91.23 -52.02
CA SER A 588 24.25 91.57 -50.79
C SER A 588 24.01 90.30 -49.92
N THR A 589 24.15 90.30 -48.58
CA THR A 589 23.09 90.52 -47.53
C THR A 589 22.38 89.21 -47.08
N ALA A 590 22.16 88.84 -45.80
CA ALA A 590 22.52 89.38 -44.46
C ALA A 590 22.95 88.17 -43.54
N THR A 591 23.76 88.24 -42.47
CA THR A 591 23.65 89.00 -41.18
C THR A 591 22.28 88.77 -40.50
N THR A 592 22.10 88.26 -39.28
CA THR A 592 22.69 88.48 -37.93
C THR A 592 22.34 87.30 -36.99
N THR A 593 22.83 87.07 -35.75
CA THR A 593 24.04 87.41 -34.95
C THR A 593 23.88 86.74 -33.55
N ALA A 594 24.98 86.49 -32.82
CA ALA A 594 25.09 86.20 -31.36
C ALA A 594 24.97 84.74 -30.82
N THR A 595 26.05 84.39 -30.11
CA THR A 595 26.23 83.70 -28.81
C THR A 595 25.13 83.92 -27.74
N PRO A 596 25.11 83.20 -26.57
CA PRO A 596 26.06 82.19 -26.04
C PRO A 596 25.45 80.85 -25.50
N THR A 597 26.36 79.94 -25.12
CA THR A 597 26.35 78.92 -24.03
C THR A 597 25.06 78.68 -23.21
N ASP A 598 24.58 77.41 -23.11
CA ASP A 598 24.80 76.54 -21.92
C ASP A 598 24.32 75.06 -22.07
N THR A 599 24.80 74.22 -21.14
CA THR A 599 24.49 72.81 -20.80
C THR A 599 23.00 72.62 -20.36
N PRO A 600 22.37 71.40 -20.27
CA PRO A 600 22.90 70.04 -20.29
C PRO A 600 22.11 68.92 -21.05
N THR A 601 22.67 67.70 -20.95
CA THR A 601 22.23 66.32 -21.28
C THR A 601 20.72 65.97 -21.37
N ILE A 602 20.33 65.11 -22.34
CA ILE A 602 19.77 63.75 -22.12
C ILE A 602 19.53 62.97 -23.45
N THR A 603 19.67 61.64 -23.34
CA THR A 603 19.56 60.56 -24.33
C THR A 603 18.14 60.25 -24.83
N LEU A 604 17.97 59.73 -26.06
CA LEU A 604 16.88 58.79 -26.42
C LEU A 604 17.30 57.78 -27.52
N THR A 605 16.90 56.51 -27.33
CA THR A 605 16.97 55.41 -28.32
C THR A 605 15.77 54.46 -28.09
N PRO A 606 15.06 53.95 -29.13
CA PRO A 606 14.00 52.92 -29.00
C PRO A 606 14.54 51.51 -29.41
N THR A 607 13.84 50.36 -29.29
CA THR A 607 12.41 50.08 -29.05
C THR A 607 12.20 48.81 -28.20
N PHE A 608 11.13 48.79 -27.38
CA PHE A 608 10.47 47.68 -26.64
C PHE A 608 10.76 46.19 -26.94
N THR A 609 10.84 45.39 -25.86
CA THR A 609 9.84 44.33 -25.55
C THR A 609 9.78 44.03 -24.04
N LEU A 610 8.73 43.34 -23.56
CA LEU A 610 8.28 43.31 -22.15
C LEU A 610 8.75 42.11 -21.33
N THR A 611 9.01 42.32 -20.03
CA THR A 611 9.12 41.26 -19.01
C THR A 611 8.57 41.76 -17.67
N PRO A 612 7.53 41.15 -17.06
CA PRO A 612 7.05 41.52 -15.73
C PRO A 612 7.72 40.70 -14.62
N THR A 613 8.20 41.36 -13.57
CA THR A 613 8.79 40.73 -12.37
C THR A 613 7.81 40.79 -11.19
N LEU A 614 7.77 39.74 -10.37
CA LEU A 614 6.91 39.63 -9.18
C LEU A 614 7.61 40.07 -7.87
N THR A 615 6.79 40.28 -6.84
CA THR A 615 7.04 40.44 -5.38
C THR A 615 7.20 41.87 -4.81
N PRO A 616 6.80 42.14 -3.53
CA PRO A 616 5.97 41.34 -2.61
C PRO A 616 4.77 42.08 -1.93
N THR A 617 3.82 41.25 -1.50
CA THR A 617 2.88 41.30 -0.35
C THR A 617 2.75 42.55 0.55
N ALA A 618 1.51 43.02 0.74
CA ALA A 618 0.96 43.42 2.05
C ALA A 618 -0.58 43.27 2.11
N THR A 619 -1.09 42.81 3.25
CA THR A 619 -2.49 42.46 3.55
C THR A 619 -3.37 43.70 3.83
N PHE A 620 -4.70 43.63 3.58
CA PHE A 620 -5.75 43.93 4.58
C PHE A 620 -7.19 43.73 4.01
N THR A 621 -8.07 43.19 4.85
CA THR A 621 -9.51 43.01 4.63
C THR A 621 -10.32 44.30 4.83
N PRO A 622 -11.48 44.42 4.17
CA PRO A 622 -12.69 44.73 4.96
C PRO A 622 -13.94 43.93 4.54
N SER A 623 -14.82 43.68 5.52
CA SER A 623 -16.20 43.22 5.32
C SER A 623 -17.15 44.43 5.21
N PRO A 624 -18.22 44.30 4.40
CA PRO A 624 -19.59 44.50 4.91
C PRO A 624 -20.62 43.55 4.24
N THR A 625 -21.88 43.38 4.66
CA THR A 625 -22.61 43.57 5.94
C THR A 625 -23.94 42.80 5.82
N ASN A 626 -24.59 42.50 6.96
CA ASN A 626 -25.90 41.86 7.14
C ASN A 626 -27.10 42.47 6.37
N THR A 627 -28.28 41.82 6.56
CA THR A 627 -29.68 42.24 6.27
C THR A 627 -30.15 42.00 4.81
N ALA A 628 -31.39 41.56 4.52
CA ALA A 628 -32.62 41.53 5.34
C ALA A 628 -33.57 40.34 5.07
N SER A 629 -34.52 40.16 5.99
CA SER A 629 -35.69 39.27 5.90
C SER A 629 -36.68 39.71 4.81
N PRO A 630 -37.52 38.78 4.31
CA PRO A 630 -38.95 39.10 4.26
C PRO A 630 -39.81 38.14 5.10
N THR A 631 -40.52 38.72 6.07
CA THR A 631 -41.64 38.09 6.75
C THR A 631 -42.87 38.13 5.85
N VAL A 632 -43.56 37.01 5.64
CA VAL A 632 -44.97 37.02 5.22
C VAL A 632 -45.78 36.12 6.14
N THR A 633 -46.61 36.76 6.95
CA THR A 633 -47.56 36.11 7.85
C THR A 633 -48.88 35.89 7.12
N ALA A 634 -49.43 34.67 7.19
CA ALA A 634 -50.85 34.43 6.99
C ALA A 634 -51.34 33.44 8.05
N SER A 635 -52.01 33.96 9.07
CA SER A 635 -52.64 33.18 10.13
C SER A 635 -54.09 32.87 9.75
N PHE A 636 -54.49 31.62 9.88
CA PHE A 636 -55.90 31.27 10.14
C PHE A 636 -55.97 30.12 11.15
N THR A 637 -56.89 30.25 12.11
CA THR A 637 -57.09 29.31 13.21
C THR A 637 -58.57 29.28 13.61
N VAL A 638 -59.28 28.18 13.32
CA VAL A 638 -60.50 27.69 14.03
C VAL A 638 -60.52 26.15 13.85
N THR A 639 -60.42 25.22 14.83
CA THR A 639 -61.32 24.76 15.94
C THR A 639 -62.59 23.99 15.46
N PRO A 640 -63.26 23.10 16.25
CA PRO A 640 -62.89 21.68 16.53
C PRO A 640 -64.03 20.62 16.39
N SER A 641 -63.78 19.36 16.82
CA SER A 641 -64.76 18.30 17.23
C SER A 641 -65.43 17.47 16.11
N LEU A 642 -65.78 16.17 16.24
CA LEU A 642 -66.15 15.33 17.41
C LEU A 642 -65.57 13.89 17.37
N THR A 643 -65.39 13.28 18.55
CA THR A 643 -65.18 11.81 18.81
C THR A 643 -66.54 11.06 18.92
N PRO A 644 -66.63 9.71 18.77
CA PRO A 644 -66.27 8.71 19.81
C PRO A 644 -65.50 7.44 19.29
N THR A 645 -64.47 6.91 19.97
CA THR A 645 -64.44 5.78 20.98
C THR A 645 -64.95 4.40 20.48
N HIS A 646 -64.38 3.21 20.75
CA HIS A 646 -63.33 2.65 21.65
C HIS A 646 -62.40 1.68 20.81
N THR A 647 -61.25 1.12 21.25
CA THR A 647 -60.96 0.32 22.47
C THR A 647 -59.45 0.15 22.70
N GLU A 648 -59.04 0.10 23.97
CA GLU A 648 -57.66 -0.12 24.45
C GLU A 648 -57.19 -1.59 24.31
N THR A 649 -55.94 -1.80 23.88
CA THR A 649 -55.13 -3.01 24.17
C THR A 649 -53.69 -2.57 24.45
N PRO A 650 -53.04 -2.99 25.55
CA PRO A 650 -51.85 -2.31 26.05
C PRO A 650 -50.53 -2.70 25.35
N SER A 651 -49.73 -1.67 25.09
CA SER A 651 -48.25 -1.61 25.13
C SER A 651 -47.43 -2.78 24.56
N LEU A 652 -46.82 -2.53 23.39
CA LEU A 652 -45.51 -3.09 23.05
C LEU A 652 -44.43 -2.01 23.16
N THR A 653 -43.35 -2.34 23.85
CA THR A 653 -42.17 -1.50 24.07
C THR A 653 -41.54 -1.07 22.73
N PRO A 654 -41.12 0.20 22.56
CA PRO A 654 -40.43 0.61 21.35
C PRO A 654 -39.01 0.02 21.29
N THR A 655 -38.81 -0.95 20.41
CA THR A 655 -37.47 -1.37 19.96
C THR A 655 -36.74 -0.17 19.36
N PRO A 656 -35.45 0.09 19.72
CA PRO A 656 -34.71 1.18 19.10
C PRO A 656 -34.60 0.97 17.59
N SER A 657 -34.94 2.02 16.83
CA SER A 657 -34.82 2.01 15.38
C SER A 657 -33.34 1.88 14.99
N ILE A 658 -33.03 0.83 14.23
CA ILE A 658 -31.72 0.66 13.61
C ILE A 658 -31.42 1.85 12.70
N THR A 659 -30.38 2.61 13.07
CA THR A 659 -29.72 3.58 12.20
C THR A 659 -29.36 2.90 10.87
N PRO A 660 -29.62 3.51 9.70
CA PRO A 660 -29.21 2.92 8.43
C PRO A 660 -27.69 2.85 8.36
N THR A 661 -27.14 1.64 8.47
CA THR A 661 -25.73 1.35 8.19
C THR A 661 -25.42 1.80 6.76
N PRO A 662 -24.33 2.55 6.51
CA PRO A 662 -23.95 2.89 5.15
C PRO A 662 -23.67 1.60 4.37
N SER A 663 -24.43 1.38 3.30
CA SER A 663 -24.22 0.25 2.39
C SER A 663 -22.77 0.26 1.89
N GLU A 664 -22.09 -0.89 1.96
CA GLU A 664 -20.78 -1.03 1.33
C GLU A 664 -20.86 -0.63 -0.13
N THR A 665 -19.87 0.14 -0.59
CA THR A 665 -19.75 0.49 -2.00
C THR A 665 -19.18 -0.73 -2.70
N PRO A 666 -19.93 -1.36 -3.64
CA PRO A 666 -19.45 -2.60 -4.26
C PRO A 666 -18.14 -2.35 -5.02
N ALA A 667 -17.21 -3.30 -4.90
CA ALA A 667 -15.91 -3.20 -5.56
C ALA A 667 -16.08 -3.15 -7.09
N VAL A 668 -15.43 -2.18 -7.73
CA VAL A 668 -15.42 -2.06 -9.20
C VAL A 668 -14.44 -3.10 -9.75
N LEU A 669 -14.95 -4.10 -10.48
CA LEU A 669 -14.13 -5.11 -11.16
C LEU A 669 -13.29 -4.49 -12.28
N CYS A 670 -13.92 -3.66 -13.11
CA CYS A 670 -13.28 -2.99 -14.24
C CYS A 670 -14.12 -1.80 -14.73
N ARG A 671 -13.55 -1.00 -15.63
CA ARG A 671 -14.22 0.10 -16.35
C ARG A 671 -14.32 -0.21 -17.83
N ILE A 672 -15.48 0.10 -18.40
CA ILE A 672 -15.81 -0.12 -19.81
C ILE A 672 -16.46 1.14 -20.41
N PHE A 673 -16.50 1.24 -21.75
CA PHE A 673 -17.35 2.22 -22.44
C PHE A 673 -18.23 1.59 -23.51
N ALA A 674 -19.36 2.24 -23.79
CA ALA A 674 -20.29 1.83 -24.85
C ALA A 674 -19.70 2.15 -26.25
N ASN A 675 -19.53 1.12 -27.09
CA ASN A 675 -18.95 1.27 -28.44
C ASN A 675 -19.92 1.95 -29.43
N ASP A 676 -21.23 1.85 -29.17
CA ASP A 676 -22.32 2.55 -29.84
C ASP A 676 -23.42 2.85 -28.80
N ASN A 677 -24.67 3.06 -29.21
CA ASN A 677 -25.81 3.23 -28.35
C ASN A 677 -26.29 1.88 -27.80
N VAL A 678 -26.01 1.58 -26.53
CA VAL A 678 -26.27 0.27 -25.90
C VAL A 678 -27.38 0.37 -24.86
N PHE A 679 -28.21 -0.68 -24.78
CA PHE A 679 -29.28 -0.79 -23.80
C PHE A 679 -28.79 -1.52 -22.54
N ILE A 680 -28.87 -0.84 -21.39
CA ILE A 680 -28.72 -1.42 -20.06
C ILE A 680 -30.06 -2.04 -19.66
N ARG A 681 -30.06 -3.30 -19.20
CA ARG A 681 -31.26 -4.11 -18.98
C ARG A 681 -31.42 -4.57 -17.54
N ALA A 682 -32.64 -4.98 -17.17
CA ALA A 682 -32.91 -5.48 -15.82
C ALA A 682 -32.29 -6.86 -15.52
N LEU A 683 -32.09 -7.70 -16.54
CA LEU A 683 -31.56 -9.06 -16.41
C LEU A 683 -30.56 -9.35 -17.54
N PRO A 684 -29.61 -10.31 -17.38
CA PRO A 684 -28.65 -10.73 -18.40
C PRO A 684 -29.31 -11.63 -19.47
N THR A 685 -30.36 -11.12 -20.11
CA THR A 685 -31.10 -11.77 -21.19
C THR A 685 -31.62 -10.73 -22.18
N THR A 686 -31.57 -11.07 -23.47
CA THR A 686 -32.00 -10.21 -24.58
C THR A 686 -33.51 -9.92 -24.58
N ASN A 687 -34.29 -10.74 -23.86
CA ASN A 687 -35.75 -10.60 -23.73
C ASN A 687 -36.19 -9.64 -22.61
N SER A 688 -35.27 -9.20 -21.74
CA SER A 688 -35.61 -8.32 -20.61
C SER A 688 -35.76 -6.85 -21.00
N GLY A 689 -36.58 -6.10 -20.26
CA GLY A 689 -36.78 -4.67 -20.48
C GLY A 689 -35.49 -3.85 -20.31
N SER A 690 -35.30 -2.85 -21.18
CA SER A 690 -34.21 -1.88 -21.05
C SER A 690 -34.54 -0.83 -19.99
N ILE A 691 -33.68 -0.71 -18.97
CA ILE A 691 -33.76 0.32 -17.92
C ILE A 691 -33.27 1.66 -18.48
N TYR A 692 -32.18 1.66 -19.24
CA TYR A 692 -31.54 2.87 -19.75
C TYR A 692 -30.84 2.63 -21.08
N ARG A 693 -30.64 3.70 -21.86
CA ARG A 693 -29.90 3.68 -23.13
C ARG A 693 -28.64 4.52 -22.99
N ALA A 694 -27.50 3.86 -22.77
CA ALA A 694 -26.20 4.51 -22.79
C ALA A 694 -25.88 4.93 -24.24
N VAL A 695 -25.42 6.17 -24.43
CA VAL A 695 -24.96 6.64 -25.75
C VAL A 695 -23.51 6.23 -25.99
N ARG A 696 -23.04 6.32 -27.23
CA ARG A 696 -21.64 6.04 -27.59
C ARG A 696 -20.65 6.81 -26.69
N ASN A 697 -19.55 6.17 -26.30
CA ASN A 697 -18.51 6.67 -25.39
C ASN A 697 -18.95 6.95 -23.94
N THR A 698 -20.15 6.52 -23.54
CA THR A 698 -20.55 6.56 -22.12
C THR A 698 -19.69 5.58 -21.32
N SER A 699 -18.99 6.06 -20.29
CA SER A 699 -18.21 5.24 -19.37
C SER A 699 -19.09 4.61 -18.30
N MET A 700 -18.80 3.35 -17.95
CA MET A 700 -19.55 2.54 -16.99
C MET A 700 -18.57 1.77 -16.11
N ASN A 701 -18.87 1.68 -14.82
CA ASN A 701 -18.14 0.81 -13.90
C ASN A 701 -18.82 -0.56 -13.89
N VAL A 702 -18.06 -1.65 -13.94
CA VAL A 702 -18.54 -3.04 -13.83
C VAL A 702 -18.31 -3.54 -12.40
N TYR A 703 -19.29 -4.26 -11.85
CA TYR A 703 -19.25 -4.81 -10.47
C TYR A 703 -19.49 -6.31 -10.40
N GLU A 704 -20.04 -6.88 -11.48
CA GLU A 704 -20.38 -8.30 -11.55
C GLU A 704 -20.36 -8.72 -13.02
N GLN A 705 -20.02 -9.97 -13.29
CA GLN A 705 -20.04 -10.55 -14.62
C GLN A 705 -20.65 -11.95 -14.56
N ARG A 706 -21.50 -12.30 -15.53
CA ARG A 706 -22.17 -13.61 -15.61
C ARG A 706 -22.39 -14.03 -17.05
N LEU A 707 -22.54 -15.33 -17.28
CA LEU A 707 -23.08 -15.87 -18.53
C LEU A 707 -24.60 -15.64 -18.57
N GLY A 708 -25.11 -15.06 -19.65
CA GLY A 708 -26.54 -14.88 -19.89
C GLY A 708 -27.20 -16.12 -20.51
N GLU A 709 -28.53 -16.09 -20.62
CA GLU A 709 -29.31 -17.15 -21.30
C GLU A 709 -28.94 -17.33 -22.77
N ASP A 710 -28.35 -16.30 -23.40
CA ASP A 710 -27.84 -16.33 -24.77
C ASP A 710 -26.42 -16.91 -24.89
N GLY A 711 -25.88 -17.47 -23.81
CA GLY A 711 -24.54 -18.11 -23.76
C GLY A 711 -23.38 -17.12 -23.87
N ARG A 712 -23.63 -15.82 -23.68
CA ARG A 712 -22.65 -14.74 -23.81
C ARG A 712 -22.37 -14.09 -22.47
N VAL A 713 -21.24 -13.37 -22.38
CA VAL A 713 -20.89 -12.60 -21.18
C VAL A 713 -21.74 -11.33 -21.07
N TRP A 714 -22.29 -11.10 -19.89
CA TRP A 714 -22.96 -9.87 -19.50
C TRP A 714 -22.27 -9.27 -18.29
N TYR A 715 -21.98 -7.97 -18.38
CA TYR A 715 -21.46 -7.15 -17.29
C TYR A 715 -22.61 -6.43 -16.59
N ARG A 716 -22.63 -6.48 -15.25
CA ARG A 716 -23.48 -5.62 -14.44
C ARG A 716 -22.79 -4.30 -14.21
N VAL A 717 -23.39 -3.25 -14.73
CA VAL A 717 -22.86 -1.90 -14.72
C VAL A 717 -23.64 -0.98 -13.79
N ARG A 718 -22.91 -0.03 -13.19
CA ARG A 718 -23.46 1.18 -12.58
C ARG A 718 -23.00 2.39 -13.39
N ILE A 719 -23.94 3.27 -13.70
CA ILE A 719 -23.71 4.55 -14.38
C ILE A 719 -24.35 5.68 -13.57
N GLU A 720 -23.65 6.80 -13.47
CA GLU A 720 -24.18 8.06 -12.96
C GLU A 720 -24.62 8.92 -14.16
N ILE A 721 -25.88 9.34 -14.18
CA ILE A 721 -26.46 10.13 -15.28
C ILE A 721 -26.63 11.60 -14.88
N GLU A 722 -26.76 12.49 -15.88
CA GLU A 722 -26.97 13.92 -15.65
C GLU A 722 -28.18 14.15 -14.71
N GLY A 723 -27.92 14.77 -13.56
CA GLY A 723 -28.88 14.89 -12.45
C GLY A 723 -28.53 14.07 -11.19
N GLY A 724 -27.42 13.31 -11.20
CA GLY A 724 -26.93 12.57 -10.02
C GLY A 724 -27.73 11.31 -9.69
N ALA A 725 -28.62 10.89 -10.59
CA ALA A 725 -29.28 9.61 -10.49
C ALA A 725 -28.32 8.48 -10.88
N VAL A 726 -28.35 7.39 -10.13
CA VAL A 726 -27.54 6.21 -10.36
C VAL A 726 -28.42 5.12 -10.98
N VAL A 727 -28.02 4.60 -12.14
CA VAL A 727 -28.69 3.50 -12.82
C VAL A 727 -27.82 2.25 -12.74
N GLU A 728 -28.42 1.14 -12.34
CA GLU A 728 -27.81 -0.19 -12.41
C GLU A 728 -28.53 -1.09 -13.42
N GLY A 729 -27.77 -1.98 -14.05
CA GLY A 729 -28.33 -3.07 -14.85
C GLY A 729 -27.26 -3.83 -15.63
N TRP A 730 -27.70 -4.66 -16.57
CA TRP A 730 -26.86 -5.57 -17.34
C TRP A 730 -26.62 -5.08 -18.77
N VAL A 731 -25.39 -5.17 -19.23
CA VAL A 731 -24.97 -4.88 -20.60
C VAL A 731 -24.14 -6.04 -21.15
N ARG A 732 -24.35 -6.42 -22.41
CA ARG A 732 -23.65 -7.56 -23.03
C ARG A 732 -22.25 -7.15 -23.51
N ALA A 733 -21.25 -7.99 -23.23
CA ALA A 733 -19.84 -7.69 -23.49
C ALA A 733 -19.53 -7.30 -24.94
N ASP A 734 -20.20 -7.90 -25.93
CA ASP A 734 -19.95 -7.61 -27.36
C ASP A 734 -20.16 -6.15 -27.77
N PHE A 735 -20.93 -5.37 -27.00
CA PHE A 735 -21.32 -4.00 -27.34
C PHE A 735 -20.50 -2.92 -26.61
N VAL A 736 -19.55 -3.34 -25.78
CA VAL A 736 -18.74 -2.48 -24.93
C VAL A 736 -17.26 -2.77 -25.16
N VAL A 737 -16.40 -1.81 -24.84
CA VAL A 737 -14.95 -1.94 -24.93
C VAL A 737 -14.36 -1.69 -23.55
N GLU A 738 -13.43 -2.55 -23.15
CA GLU A 738 -12.76 -2.48 -21.86
C GLU A 738 -11.73 -1.33 -21.85
N ILE A 739 -11.77 -0.51 -20.80
CA ILE A 739 -10.81 0.57 -20.52
C ILE A 739 -9.71 0.05 -19.60
N SER A 740 -10.11 -0.79 -18.64
CA SER A 740 -9.24 -1.61 -17.81
C SER A 740 -9.65 -3.06 -18.02
N GLU A 741 -8.67 -3.94 -18.21
CA GLU A 741 -8.86 -5.38 -18.44
C GLU A 741 -9.76 -5.99 -17.34
N CYS A 742 -10.90 -6.56 -17.75
CA CYS A 742 -11.80 -7.26 -16.84
C CYS A 742 -11.24 -8.65 -16.55
N PRO A 743 -11.36 -9.18 -15.31
CA PRO A 743 -10.96 -10.55 -15.02
C PRO A 743 -11.77 -11.53 -15.89
N PRO A 744 -11.20 -12.64 -16.39
CA PRO A 744 -11.95 -13.63 -17.15
C PRO A 744 -13.05 -14.29 -16.30
N LEU A 745 -14.08 -14.82 -16.97
CA LEU A 745 -15.25 -15.49 -16.39
C LEU A 745 -15.04 -17.00 -16.20
#